data_AF-A0A0J6CHZ7-F1
#
_entry.id   AF-A0A0J6CHZ7-F1
#
_cell.length_a   1.000
_cell.length_b   1.000
_cell.length_c   1.000
_cell.angle_alpha   90.00
_cell.angle_beta   90.00
_cell.angle_gamma   90.00
#
_symmetry.space_group_name_H-M   'P 1'
#
loop_
_entity.id
_entity.type
_entity.pdbx_description
1 polymer ?
#
loop_
_entity_poly.entity_id
_entity_poly.type
_entity_poly.pdbx_seq_one_letter_code
_entity_poly.pdbx_strand_id
1 'polypeptide(L)'
;MRRWINRSTSIGLAAGLIVLILILCIPIVVWSFQEENKKNVFIINKTVPDDTYREHRGLTWILNHKKWVKEDESAYAPKSDYAGFHPGTGKDYDVTKFPDSLVGNDLIYLADSYGVYEEDFYGANFEGDRSDLIYGGMKEEEVSILSEAVQKGSTFIAEFNAFGSPTEKKARQDLSSLLNLEWSGWIGRYFEDLSPDGEVPNWAISSYEKQNEKEWDFTKSGLIFVHEDDSIVVVEEKDIGEDAVQFTFSEEGSTFLQNKQVKKSMSYHYWFDIVEPLDSKEVLANYNLDVNEDAQKRLEKEGIPLTFPAVIHHSKTYYFAGDYADRESEFDFYQYKGLPTINRLLLTGDNETLEAFYWKMYLPLMDSILNDVKAPDKQQVKPSIEVQSVDGVQVAGQVGENKLQVFKEGEWEDLLIKGVNMGIAKPGYFPGEAAITKSEYLRWFKQIGDMNANAIRIYTIHPPSFYEALLDYNSTSDQPLYLFHGVWVEEEPLIASEDAFDEENTKRLDKAIKDTVDLIHGNATIKEKRGHASGRYTADVSPYVIGWVLGIEWDPKVVVSTNEKHEGMTEYQGNYLNTKGASPFEIWVAEMMDDTVSYEMDQYNWQRPVSFTNWVTTDLLEHPAEPSEEEDLVSVDPNVIELNDKYYAGQFASYHIYPYYPDFLNYEEEYVNYVDKDGEKNNYAGYLNALRNVHSMPILVAEFGVPASRGMTHRNVYGMNQGFNSEEEQGRTDAKLFGNIVSENYAGGLIFSWQDEWFKRTWNTMDHDNSDRRPFWSNDQTNEQQFGLLSFDPGNDLTIKVDGDIEDWEEAEIEPLYQNVGENFKSLSMTSDEKYIYFRLDYKNMSKEQLEQEKTMLVFDTVSGQGSTQLSVEPELKTSAGIDFILNLAGVNQSRLTVQSHYDSFYYQYGEDLELIKKQDYAKEKDNDIFHPIRLALNKELTIPSQNKTLPFDSYETGLLTYGNANPESKDYNSLSDFIVKDNIIEIRLPWALFNVKDPSTKEMMGDMWKSGIEASKKVEEFKVGVVMYEGDVEESDISITSLKDTAPEMKDNFLPVNQFYKFDWEKWSEPNYHERLKQSYYIMQDEFGRYKK
;
A
#
# COMPACT_ATOMS: atom_id res chain seq x y z
N MET A 1 5.18 -46.76 83.89
CA MET A 1 4.12 -46.44 82.92
C MET A 1 4.36 -45.10 82.18
N ARG A 2 4.55 -43.96 82.86
CA ARG A 2 4.81 -42.65 82.21
C ARG A 2 6.04 -42.57 81.25
N ARG A 3 7.13 -43.30 81.53
CA ARG A 3 8.33 -43.34 80.66
C ARG A 3 8.18 -44.19 79.38
N TRP A 4 7.20 -45.08 79.32
CA TRP A 4 6.95 -45.93 78.14
C TRP A 4 5.98 -45.24 77.16
N ILE A 5 5.02 -44.48 77.69
CA ILE A 5 4.06 -43.67 76.93
C ILE A 5 4.76 -42.51 76.18
N ASN A 6 5.81 -41.91 76.75
CA ASN A 6 6.60 -40.86 76.07
C ASN A 6 7.50 -41.38 74.94
N ARG A 7 7.99 -42.64 75.01
CA ARG A 7 8.83 -43.21 73.93
C ARG A 7 7.99 -43.65 72.73
N SER A 8 6.78 -44.19 72.94
CA SER A 8 5.89 -44.59 71.84
C SER A 8 5.29 -43.40 71.10
N THR A 9 5.06 -42.27 71.79
CA THR A 9 4.61 -41.01 71.16
C THR A 9 5.74 -40.35 70.37
N SER A 10 6.98 -40.33 70.86
CA SER A 10 8.12 -39.82 70.08
C SER A 10 8.45 -40.68 68.84
N ILE A 11 8.34 -42.01 68.95
CA ILE A 11 8.52 -42.92 67.80
C ILE A 11 7.36 -42.80 66.82
N GLY A 12 6.11 -42.63 67.30
CA GLY A 12 4.95 -42.37 66.45
C GLY A 12 5.01 -41.02 65.74
N LEU A 13 5.51 -39.97 66.41
CA LEU A 13 5.78 -38.66 65.80
C LEU A 13 6.90 -38.75 64.76
N ALA A 14 8.00 -39.43 65.06
CA ALA A 14 9.09 -39.63 64.10
C ALA A 14 8.64 -40.46 62.88
N ALA A 15 7.88 -41.54 63.10
CA ALA A 15 7.32 -42.34 62.02
C ALA A 15 6.29 -41.56 61.18
N GLY A 16 5.45 -40.75 61.83
CA GLY A 16 4.53 -39.83 61.16
C GLY A 16 5.26 -38.77 60.33
N LEU A 17 6.36 -38.22 60.85
CA LEU A 17 7.22 -37.27 60.13
C LEU A 17 7.90 -37.93 58.91
N ILE A 18 8.38 -39.17 59.05
CA ILE A 18 8.97 -39.93 57.94
C ILE A 18 7.92 -40.23 56.86
N VAL A 19 6.71 -40.64 57.25
CA VAL A 19 5.61 -40.86 56.30
C VAL A 19 5.22 -39.56 55.60
N LEU A 20 5.17 -38.43 56.33
CA LEU A 20 4.90 -37.11 55.76
C LEU A 20 6.00 -36.72 54.75
N ILE A 21 7.28 -36.89 55.10
CA ILE A 21 8.40 -36.63 54.19
C ILE A 21 8.31 -37.52 52.95
N LEU A 22 8.02 -38.81 53.11
CA LEU A 22 7.84 -39.73 51.98
C LEU A 22 6.69 -39.28 51.08
N ILE A 23 5.56 -38.86 51.64
CA ILE A 23 4.43 -38.32 50.87
C ILE A 23 4.83 -37.05 50.12
N LEU A 24 5.56 -36.14 50.76
CA LEU A 24 6.06 -34.91 50.13
C LEU A 24 7.09 -35.18 49.03
N CYS A 25 7.84 -36.29 49.10
CA CYS A 25 8.79 -36.70 48.04
C CYS A 25 8.13 -37.45 46.87
N ILE A 26 6.90 -37.96 47.01
CA ILE A 26 6.21 -38.70 45.93
C ILE A 26 6.17 -37.88 44.63
N PRO A 27 5.78 -36.59 44.62
CA PRO A 27 5.74 -35.79 43.39
C PRO A 27 7.09 -35.62 42.68
N ILE A 28 8.20 -35.60 43.42
CA ILE A 28 9.56 -35.58 42.85
C ILE A 28 9.85 -36.89 42.14
N VAL A 29 9.51 -38.02 42.77
CA VAL A 29 9.64 -39.34 42.16
C VAL A 29 8.77 -39.46 40.92
N VAL A 30 7.51 -39.01 40.97
CA VAL A 30 6.62 -39.08 39.82
C VAL A 30 7.10 -38.18 38.67
N TRP A 31 7.65 -36.99 38.98
CA TRP A 31 8.31 -36.14 37.98
C TRP A 31 9.50 -36.86 37.34
N SER A 32 10.36 -37.51 38.14
CA SER A 32 11.53 -38.23 37.61
C SER A 32 11.19 -39.37 36.63
N PHE A 33 9.99 -39.97 36.74
CA PHE A 33 9.49 -41.00 35.83
C PHE A 33 8.73 -40.46 34.60
N GLN A 34 8.58 -39.14 34.43
CA GLN A 34 8.02 -38.58 33.19
C GLN A 34 8.97 -38.88 32.01
N GLU A 35 8.40 -39.12 30.84
CA GLU A 35 9.16 -39.30 29.60
C GLU A 35 9.84 -37.99 29.21
N GLU A 36 11.07 -38.10 28.69
CA GLU A 36 11.82 -36.98 28.14
C GLU A 36 11.42 -36.78 26.68
N ASN A 37 11.17 -35.52 26.31
CA ASN A 37 10.79 -35.14 24.96
C ASN A 37 11.97 -34.40 24.32
N LYS A 38 12.62 -35.03 23.33
CA LYS A 38 13.63 -34.36 22.51
C LYS A 38 12.94 -33.32 21.65
N LYS A 39 13.18 -32.05 21.97
CA LYS A 39 12.56 -30.91 21.32
C LYS A 39 13.63 -29.83 21.16
N ASN A 40 13.87 -29.41 19.93
CA ASN A 40 14.87 -28.39 19.61
C ASN A 40 14.23 -27.01 19.75
N VAL A 41 14.61 -26.30 20.80
CA VAL A 41 14.14 -24.96 21.12
C VAL A 41 15.27 -23.97 20.89
N PHE A 42 15.04 -22.97 20.06
CA PHE A 42 15.97 -21.87 19.82
C PHE A 42 15.46 -20.61 20.52
N ILE A 43 16.20 -20.12 21.52
CA ILE A 43 15.84 -18.93 22.30
C ILE A 43 16.68 -17.74 21.79
N ILE A 44 16.03 -16.61 21.56
CA ILE A 44 16.65 -15.34 21.16
C ILE A 44 16.41 -14.36 22.30
N ASN A 45 17.48 -13.82 22.85
CA ASN A 45 17.40 -12.71 23.80
C ASN A 45 18.58 -11.75 23.60
N LYS A 46 18.30 -10.55 23.09
CA LYS A 46 19.31 -9.52 22.88
C LYS A 46 19.47 -8.60 24.10
N THR A 47 18.61 -8.71 25.10
CA THR A 47 18.51 -7.85 26.29
C THR A 47 18.88 -8.65 27.54
N VAL A 48 20.19 -8.79 27.81
CA VAL A 48 20.70 -9.48 29.01
C VAL A 48 21.82 -8.65 29.65
N PRO A 49 21.48 -7.54 30.33
CA PRO A 49 22.49 -6.65 30.90
C PRO A 49 23.21 -7.26 32.12
N ASP A 50 22.60 -8.26 32.80
CA ASP A 50 23.11 -8.87 34.02
C ASP A 50 22.90 -10.40 34.10
N ASP A 51 23.29 -11.02 35.22
CA ASP A 51 23.22 -12.47 35.43
C ASP A 51 21.88 -12.98 35.99
N THR A 52 20.81 -12.19 35.92
CA THR A 52 19.46 -12.61 36.34
C THR A 52 18.75 -13.45 35.27
N TYR A 53 19.04 -13.19 33.98
CA TYR A 53 18.40 -13.81 32.81
C TYR A 53 16.86 -13.70 32.82
N ARG A 54 16.36 -12.61 33.40
CA ARG A 54 14.95 -12.35 33.74
C ARG A 54 13.97 -12.69 32.59
N GLU A 55 14.23 -12.18 31.40
CA GLU A 55 13.35 -12.27 30.20
C GLU A 55 13.06 -13.69 29.68
N HIS A 56 13.92 -14.69 29.94
CA HIS A 56 13.71 -16.06 29.40
C HIS A 56 13.92 -17.17 30.43
N ARG A 57 14.26 -16.82 31.67
CA ARG A 57 14.38 -17.79 32.76
C ARG A 57 13.04 -18.50 33.03
N GLY A 58 11.92 -17.77 32.96
CA GLY A 58 10.58 -18.35 33.05
C GLY A 58 10.36 -19.48 32.04
N LEU A 59 10.63 -19.22 30.75
CA LEU A 59 10.53 -20.23 29.70
C LEU A 59 11.37 -21.47 30.00
N THR A 60 12.67 -21.30 30.29
CA THR A 60 13.56 -22.45 30.57
C THR A 60 13.09 -23.29 31.75
N TRP A 61 12.47 -22.68 32.76
CA TRP A 61 11.84 -23.38 33.87
C TRP A 61 10.69 -24.28 33.38
N ILE A 62 9.82 -23.79 32.48
CA ILE A 62 8.69 -24.56 31.92
C ILE A 62 9.21 -25.73 31.09
N LEU A 63 10.18 -25.48 30.20
CA LEU A 63 10.79 -26.51 29.35
C LEU A 63 11.35 -27.66 30.20
N ASN A 64 12.13 -27.31 31.23
CA ASN A 64 12.72 -28.29 32.14
C ASN A 64 11.65 -29.00 32.99
N HIS A 65 10.61 -28.31 33.46
CA HIS A 65 9.50 -28.92 34.19
C HIS A 65 8.76 -29.97 33.34
N LYS A 66 8.56 -29.69 32.04
CA LYS A 66 7.94 -30.60 31.07
C LYS A 66 8.90 -31.66 30.50
N LYS A 67 10.16 -31.68 30.97
CA LYS A 67 11.24 -32.55 30.45
C LYS A 67 11.44 -32.42 28.93
N TRP A 68 11.39 -31.20 28.42
CA TRP A 68 11.90 -30.90 27.10
C TRP A 68 13.42 -30.79 27.21
N VAL A 69 14.11 -31.62 26.44
CA VAL A 69 15.57 -31.75 26.46
C VAL A 69 16.13 -31.55 25.06
N LYS A 70 17.39 -31.12 24.99
CA LYS A 70 18.15 -30.99 23.74
C LYS A 70 18.42 -32.38 23.12
N GLU A 71 18.90 -32.42 21.88
CA GLU A 71 19.25 -33.69 21.21
C GLU A 71 20.21 -34.58 22.02
N ASP A 72 21.12 -33.95 22.75
CA ASP A 72 22.11 -34.59 23.63
C ASP A 72 21.55 -34.99 25.01
N GLU A 73 20.22 -34.89 25.21
CA GLU A 73 19.48 -35.21 26.43
C GLU A 73 19.79 -34.28 27.62
N SER A 74 20.52 -33.19 27.41
CA SER A 74 20.75 -32.20 28.46
C SER A 74 19.57 -31.22 28.60
N ALA A 75 19.38 -30.73 29.83
CA ALA A 75 18.38 -29.73 30.18
C ALA A 75 18.75 -28.34 29.60
N TYR A 76 17.74 -27.49 29.42
CA TYR A 76 17.93 -26.11 28.95
C TYR A 76 18.48 -25.23 30.09
N ALA A 77 19.56 -24.50 29.81
CA ALA A 77 20.25 -23.63 30.75
C ALA A 77 20.09 -22.15 30.36
N PRO A 78 19.47 -21.30 31.22
CA PRO A 78 19.28 -19.87 30.92
C PRO A 78 20.58 -19.14 30.58
N LYS A 79 21.70 -19.54 31.21
CA LYS A 79 22.99 -18.87 31.00
C LYS A 79 23.62 -19.10 29.60
N SER A 80 23.30 -20.20 28.92
CA SER A 80 24.03 -20.59 27.70
C SER A 80 23.16 -20.90 26.50
N ASP A 81 21.89 -21.27 26.71
CA ASP A 81 21.04 -21.82 25.66
C ASP A 81 20.16 -20.73 25.03
N TYR A 82 20.77 -19.61 24.63
CA TYR A 82 20.14 -18.52 23.86
C TYR A 82 21.14 -17.79 22.94
N ALA A 83 20.63 -17.23 21.84
CA ALA A 83 21.37 -16.34 20.96
C ALA A 83 21.14 -14.87 21.32
N GLY A 84 22.18 -14.04 21.24
CA GLY A 84 22.14 -12.62 21.63
C GLY A 84 23.30 -12.23 22.56
N PHE A 85 23.05 -11.28 23.46
CA PHE A 85 24.08 -10.68 24.32
C PHE A 85 24.35 -11.52 25.56
N HIS A 86 25.62 -11.87 25.83
CA HIS A 86 26.03 -12.67 26.99
C HIS A 86 26.91 -11.84 27.94
N PRO A 87 26.43 -11.49 29.15
CA PRO A 87 27.23 -10.75 30.11
C PRO A 87 28.35 -11.64 30.69
N GLY A 88 29.59 -11.14 30.63
CA GLY A 88 30.79 -11.79 31.15
C GLY A 88 31.16 -11.34 32.56
N THR A 89 32.36 -11.70 33.00
CA THR A 89 32.87 -11.24 34.32
C THR A 89 33.37 -9.79 34.22
N GLY A 90 32.77 -8.87 34.96
CA GLY A 90 33.19 -7.46 34.99
C GLY A 90 32.50 -6.64 33.90
N LYS A 91 33.27 -6.06 32.97
CA LYS A 91 32.79 -5.26 31.82
C LYS A 91 32.99 -5.98 30.48
N ASP A 92 33.29 -7.27 30.50
CA ASP A 92 33.44 -8.07 29.28
C ASP A 92 32.09 -8.70 28.90
N TYR A 93 31.82 -8.83 27.61
CA TYR A 93 30.63 -9.50 27.07
C TYR A 93 30.98 -10.32 25.82
N ASP A 94 30.09 -11.24 25.46
CA ASP A 94 30.14 -11.97 24.19
C ASP A 94 28.78 -11.84 23.48
N VAL A 95 28.74 -12.05 22.17
CA VAL A 95 27.51 -12.04 21.39
C VAL A 95 27.42 -13.32 20.55
N THR A 96 26.42 -14.14 20.86
CA THR A 96 26.13 -15.32 20.04
C THR A 96 25.40 -14.87 18.78
N LYS A 97 26.02 -15.07 17.62
CA LYS A 97 25.45 -14.70 16.32
C LYS A 97 24.22 -15.54 15.98
N PHE A 98 23.30 -14.93 15.24
CA PHE A 98 22.20 -15.64 14.59
C PHE A 98 22.75 -16.69 13.61
N PRO A 99 22.20 -17.91 13.57
CA PRO A 99 22.63 -18.96 12.64
C PRO A 99 22.13 -18.68 11.22
N ASP A 100 22.76 -19.29 10.21
CA ASP A 100 22.38 -19.14 8.79
C ASP A 100 21.01 -19.78 8.46
N SER A 101 20.48 -20.65 9.33
CA SER A 101 19.14 -21.24 9.20
C SER A 101 18.62 -21.70 10.56
N LEU A 102 17.31 -21.56 10.76
CA LEU A 102 16.56 -22.10 11.90
C LEU A 102 15.63 -23.25 11.51
N VAL A 103 15.64 -23.68 10.25
CA VAL A 103 14.83 -24.80 9.76
C VAL A 103 15.16 -26.07 10.55
N GLY A 104 14.13 -26.77 11.01
CA GLY A 104 14.25 -28.00 11.79
C GLY A 104 14.14 -27.80 13.30
N ASN A 105 14.13 -26.57 13.81
CA ASN A 105 13.75 -26.31 15.20
C ASN A 105 12.26 -26.58 15.42
N ASP A 106 11.89 -27.21 16.54
CA ASP A 106 10.49 -27.41 16.90
C ASP A 106 9.85 -26.08 17.35
N LEU A 107 10.59 -25.28 18.12
CA LEU A 107 10.15 -24.02 18.70
C LEU A 107 11.24 -22.97 18.59
N ILE A 108 10.87 -21.76 18.18
CA ILE A 108 11.71 -20.57 18.21
C ILE A 108 11.03 -19.56 19.13
N TYR A 109 11.80 -18.94 20.02
CA TYR A 109 11.27 -18.03 21.03
C TYR A 109 12.11 -16.75 21.08
N LEU A 110 11.50 -15.62 20.70
CA LEU A 110 12.06 -14.28 20.83
C LEU A 110 11.60 -13.68 22.16
N ALA A 111 12.50 -13.65 23.14
CA ALA A 111 12.22 -13.14 24.48
C ALA A 111 12.24 -11.60 24.49
N ASP A 112 13.32 -10.98 24.01
CA ASP A 112 13.45 -9.53 23.96
C ASP A 112 14.49 -9.13 22.88
N SER A 113 14.21 -8.07 22.12
CA SER A 113 15.09 -7.51 21.09
C SER A 113 15.59 -6.08 21.35
N TYR A 114 15.17 -5.40 22.41
CA TYR A 114 15.53 -4.00 22.72
C TYR A 114 17.06 -3.78 22.78
N GLY A 115 17.80 -4.71 23.37
CA GLY A 115 19.25 -4.67 23.43
C GLY A 115 19.82 -4.09 24.72
N VAL A 116 21.14 -3.95 24.71
CA VAL A 116 21.94 -3.47 25.86
C VAL A 116 22.64 -2.19 25.46
N TYR A 117 22.52 -1.15 26.29
CA TYR A 117 23.13 0.16 26.07
C TYR A 117 24.36 0.37 26.97
N GLU A 118 25.23 1.32 26.59
CA GLU A 118 26.48 1.57 27.33
C GLU A 118 26.26 1.94 28.80
N GLU A 119 25.20 2.68 29.12
CA GLU A 119 24.87 3.02 30.50
C GLU A 119 24.45 1.80 31.33
N ASP A 120 23.60 0.94 30.77
CA ASP A 120 23.08 -0.26 31.44
C ASP A 120 24.21 -1.25 31.77
N PHE A 121 25.22 -1.34 30.90
CA PHE A 121 26.28 -2.33 31.01
C PHE A 121 27.58 -1.81 31.66
N TYR A 122 28.01 -0.58 31.34
CA TYR A 122 29.28 -0.03 31.82
C TYR A 122 29.15 0.95 32.99
N GLY A 123 28.00 1.59 33.16
CA GLY A 123 27.70 2.52 34.24
C GLY A 123 28.67 3.70 34.39
N ALA A 124 28.33 4.85 33.77
CA ALA A 124 28.20 6.15 34.43
C ALA A 124 27.82 7.26 33.41
N ASN A 125 26.59 7.77 33.48
CA ASN A 125 26.35 9.21 33.35
C ASN A 125 25.12 9.68 34.15
N PHE A 126 25.19 10.89 34.68
CA PHE A 126 24.27 11.46 35.68
C PHE A 126 23.24 12.43 35.07
N GLU A 127 23.01 12.36 33.74
CA GLU A 127 22.25 13.39 33.01
C GLU A 127 21.10 12.89 32.10
N GLY A 128 20.81 11.58 32.01
CA GLY A 128 19.53 11.11 31.47
C GLY A 128 19.31 11.16 29.95
N ASP A 129 20.37 11.32 29.16
CA ASP A 129 20.33 11.14 27.70
C ASP A 129 20.42 9.64 27.32
N ARG A 130 19.73 9.19 26.25
CA ARG A 130 19.85 7.80 25.74
C ARG A 130 21.32 7.52 25.38
N SER A 131 21.96 6.55 26.04
CA SER A 131 23.34 6.15 25.76
C SER A 131 23.49 5.39 24.43
N ASP A 132 24.73 5.19 23.95
CA ASP A 132 24.98 4.47 22.71
C ASP A 132 24.61 2.97 22.84
N LEU A 133 24.00 2.40 21.81
CA LEU A 133 23.62 0.99 21.76
C LEU A 133 24.85 0.09 21.61
N ILE A 134 25.04 -0.89 22.49
CA ILE A 134 26.08 -1.92 22.35
C ILE A 134 25.64 -3.00 21.36
N TYR A 135 24.45 -3.56 21.56
CA TYR A 135 23.87 -4.62 20.73
C TYR A 135 22.37 -4.71 20.98
N GLY A 136 21.57 -4.79 19.93
CA GLY A 136 20.11 -4.87 20.02
C GLY A 136 19.48 -4.85 18.64
N GLY A 137 18.15 -4.91 18.61
CA GLY A 137 17.30 -4.77 17.44
C GLY A 137 17.29 -6.02 16.58
N MET A 138 16.13 -6.34 16.01
CA MET A 138 16.04 -7.32 14.94
C MET A 138 16.49 -6.73 13.61
N LYS A 139 17.16 -7.55 12.80
CA LYS A 139 17.59 -7.22 11.43
C LYS A 139 16.75 -7.96 10.40
N GLU A 140 16.65 -7.41 9.19
CA GLU A 140 15.88 -8.00 8.09
C GLU A 140 16.28 -9.46 7.80
N GLU A 141 17.58 -9.74 7.74
CA GLU A 141 18.11 -11.09 7.50
C GLU A 141 17.70 -12.08 8.61
N GLU A 142 17.66 -11.64 9.87
CA GLU A 142 17.26 -12.49 11.01
C GLU A 142 15.76 -12.82 10.94
N VAL A 143 14.93 -11.84 10.61
CA VAL A 143 13.47 -12.03 10.43
C VAL A 143 13.18 -12.92 9.23
N SER A 144 13.95 -12.80 8.16
CA SER A 144 13.85 -13.69 7.00
C SER A 144 14.13 -15.16 7.35
N ILE A 145 15.14 -15.41 8.19
CA ILE A 145 15.46 -16.77 8.69
C ILE A 145 14.36 -17.30 9.60
N LEU A 146 13.75 -16.44 10.42
CA LEU A 146 12.58 -16.79 11.24
C LEU A 146 11.37 -17.17 10.37
N SER A 147 11.04 -16.33 9.38
CA SER A 147 9.93 -16.57 8.46
C SER A 147 10.09 -17.91 7.74
N GLU A 148 11.29 -18.21 7.24
CA GLU A 148 11.56 -19.50 6.61
C GLU A 148 11.28 -20.68 7.56
N ALA A 149 11.81 -20.63 8.78
CA ALA A 149 11.65 -21.72 9.73
C ALA A 149 10.17 -21.94 10.07
N VAL A 150 9.41 -20.86 10.27
CA VAL A 150 7.96 -20.91 10.50
C VAL A 150 7.23 -21.54 9.33
N GLN A 151 7.54 -21.11 8.11
CA GLN A 151 6.90 -21.65 6.90
C GLN A 151 7.27 -23.12 6.65
N LYS A 152 8.45 -23.58 7.10
CA LYS A 152 8.85 -25.00 7.11
C LYS A 152 8.35 -25.78 8.33
N GLY A 153 7.56 -25.17 9.21
CA GLY A 153 6.78 -25.84 10.24
C GLY A 153 7.23 -25.63 11.69
N SER A 154 8.22 -24.76 11.95
CA SER A 154 8.58 -24.36 13.31
C SER A 154 7.47 -23.53 13.95
N THR A 155 7.24 -23.74 15.25
CA THR A 155 6.43 -22.80 16.04
C THR A 155 7.30 -21.60 16.42
N PHE A 156 6.78 -20.37 16.27
CA PHE A 156 7.46 -19.15 16.67
C PHE A 156 6.65 -18.40 17.72
N ILE A 157 7.31 -17.93 18.77
CA ILE A 157 6.70 -17.10 19.82
C ILE A 157 7.57 -15.86 19.97
N ALA A 158 6.98 -14.69 19.97
CA ALA A 158 7.65 -13.43 20.28
C ALA A 158 6.91 -12.71 21.42
N GLU A 159 7.66 -12.11 22.34
CA GLU A 159 7.10 -11.25 23.39
C GLU A 159 7.35 -9.76 23.11
N PHE A 160 6.87 -8.93 24.04
CA PHE A 160 7.08 -7.49 24.11
C PHE A 160 8.55 -7.10 23.83
N ASN A 161 8.77 -5.88 23.33
CA ASN A 161 10.08 -5.39 22.83
C ASN A 161 10.59 -6.11 21.56
N ALA A 162 9.71 -6.64 20.72
CA ALA A 162 10.06 -7.16 19.40
C ALA A 162 10.17 -6.05 18.33
N PHE A 163 9.35 -4.99 18.43
CA PHE A 163 9.17 -3.99 17.37
C PHE A 163 9.92 -2.68 17.58
N GLY A 164 9.94 -2.16 18.82
CA GLY A 164 10.50 -0.86 19.15
C GLY A 164 11.97 -0.69 18.75
N SER A 165 12.44 0.57 18.70
CA SER A 165 13.86 0.86 18.51
C SER A 165 14.69 0.09 19.53
N PRO A 166 15.78 -0.59 19.12
CA PRO A 166 16.57 -0.37 17.90
C PRO A 166 16.32 -1.39 16.77
N THR A 167 15.18 -2.09 16.75
CA THR A 167 14.79 -2.92 15.60
C THR A 167 14.64 -2.05 14.33
N GLU A 168 15.26 -2.49 13.23
CA GLU A 168 15.23 -1.77 11.96
C GLU A 168 13.79 -1.69 11.42
N LYS A 169 13.39 -0.57 10.79
CA LYS A 169 12.02 -0.36 10.28
C LYS A 169 11.55 -1.51 9.38
N LYS A 170 12.42 -2.00 8.49
CA LYS A 170 12.10 -3.11 7.59
C LYS A 170 11.94 -4.44 8.34
N ALA A 171 12.86 -4.74 9.25
CA ALA A 171 12.77 -5.92 10.11
C ALA A 171 11.49 -5.92 10.96
N ARG A 172 11.10 -4.76 11.49
CA ARG A 172 9.83 -4.57 12.20
C ARG A 172 8.64 -4.93 11.32
N GLN A 173 8.56 -4.35 10.12
CA GLN A 173 7.46 -4.61 9.17
C GLN A 173 7.36 -6.10 8.81
N ASP A 174 8.51 -6.75 8.56
CA ASP A 174 8.55 -8.17 8.21
C ASP A 174 8.17 -9.04 9.43
N LEU A 175 8.57 -8.64 10.64
CA LEU A 175 8.24 -9.35 11.87
C LEU A 175 6.75 -9.22 12.23
N SER A 176 6.19 -8.01 12.09
CA SER A 176 4.75 -7.73 12.21
C SER A 176 3.95 -8.56 11.21
N SER A 177 4.45 -8.65 9.96
CA SER A 177 3.84 -9.48 8.90
C SER A 177 3.88 -10.99 9.23
N LEU A 178 4.99 -11.48 9.79
CA LEU A 178 5.12 -12.87 10.24
C LEU A 178 4.17 -13.20 11.41
N LEU A 179 3.95 -12.24 12.30
CA LEU A 179 3.07 -12.37 13.48
C LEU A 179 1.60 -12.01 13.21
N ASN A 180 1.27 -11.61 11.96
CA ASN A 180 -0.05 -11.22 11.49
C ASN A 180 -0.72 -10.09 12.30
N LEU A 181 0.05 -9.05 12.61
CA LEU A 181 -0.39 -7.89 13.39
C LEU A 181 0.27 -6.60 12.90
N GLU A 182 -0.21 -5.45 13.38
CA GLU A 182 0.43 -4.14 13.24
C GLU A 182 0.73 -3.56 14.63
N TRP A 183 1.87 -2.89 14.78
CA TRP A 183 2.23 -2.18 16.02
C TRP A 183 1.88 -0.71 15.86
N SER A 184 1.15 -0.15 16.83
CA SER A 184 0.68 1.25 16.73
C SER A 184 1.77 2.29 17.02
N GLY A 185 2.98 1.85 17.36
CA GLY A 185 4.05 2.72 17.86
C GLY A 185 3.94 3.02 19.35
N TRP A 186 2.81 2.68 19.98
CA TRP A 186 2.58 2.94 21.40
C TRP A 186 2.92 1.74 22.29
N ILE A 187 3.57 2.04 23.41
CA ILE A 187 3.71 1.15 24.57
C ILE A 187 3.05 1.80 25.78
N GLY A 188 2.57 0.99 26.72
CA GLY A 188 1.95 1.46 27.94
C GLY A 188 2.43 0.72 29.18
N ARG A 189 2.38 1.38 30.33
CA ARG A 189 2.59 0.75 31.64
C ARG A 189 1.82 1.45 32.74
N TYR A 190 1.31 0.66 33.68
CA TYR A 190 0.78 1.15 34.95
C TYR A 190 1.91 1.31 35.98
N PHE A 191 1.96 2.46 36.63
CA PHE A 191 2.90 2.76 37.70
C PHE A 191 2.15 2.97 39.01
N GLU A 192 2.63 2.35 40.09
CA GLU A 192 2.10 2.56 41.45
C GLU A 192 2.46 3.96 41.99
N ASP A 193 3.54 4.56 41.49
CA ASP A 193 4.04 5.88 41.89
C ASP A 193 4.66 6.62 40.70
N LEU A 194 3.99 7.67 40.24
CA LEU A 194 4.44 8.56 39.15
C LEU A 194 5.40 9.67 39.61
N SER A 195 5.81 9.73 40.89
CA SER A 195 6.71 10.78 41.35
C SER A 195 8.08 10.74 40.64
N PRO A 196 8.80 11.88 40.50
CA PRO A 196 10.11 11.91 39.85
C PRO A 196 11.18 11.02 40.49
N ASP A 197 11.04 10.68 41.78
CA ASP A 197 11.91 9.73 42.49
C ASP A 197 11.37 8.28 42.42
N GLY A 198 10.27 8.06 41.70
CA GLY A 198 9.58 6.79 41.53
C GLY A 198 10.18 5.90 40.44
N GLU A 199 9.36 4.99 39.90
CA GLU A 199 9.79 4.02 38.87
C GLU A 199 9.71 4.58 37.43
N VAL A 200 9.19 5.79 37.26
CA VAL A 200 9.06 6.43 35.94
C VAL A 200 10.44 6.82 35.41
N PRO A 201 10.81 6.41 34.18
CA PRO A 201 12.09 6.80 33.61
C PRO A 201 12.20 8.32 33.38
N ASN A 202 13.36 8.91 33.70
CA ASN A 202 13.63 10.35 33.53
C ASN A 202 13.43 10.86 32.09
N TRP A 203 13.68 10.01 31.08
CA TRP A 203 13.47 10.37 29.68
C TRP A 203 11.98 10.56 29.35
N ALA A 204 11.07 9.80 29.99
CA ALA A 204 9.63 9.91 29.78
C ALA A 204 9.11 11.22 30.40
N ILE A 205 9.62 11.55 31.59
CA ILE A 205 9.37 12.84 32.26
C ILE A 205 9.81 13.99 31.35
N SER A 206 11.05 13.96 30.86
CA SER A 206 11.61 15.02 30.01
C SER A 206 10.83 15.20 28.70
N SER A 207 10.36 14.10 28.10
CA SER A 207 9.57 14.13 26.87
C SER A 207 8.19 14.74 27.10
N TYR A 208 7.52 14.38 28.19
CA TYR A 208 6.25 14.99 28.59
C TYR A 208 6.38 16.49 28.82
N GLU A 209 7.41 16.93 29.57
CA GLU A 209 7.60 18.35 29.89
C GLU A 209 7.87 19.19 28.64
N LYS A 210 8.64 18.63 27.70
CA LYS A 210 8.90 19.25 26.39
C LYS A 210 7.65 19.32 25.51
N GLN A 211 6.86 18.25 25.44
CA GLN A 211 5.64 18.19 24.64
C GLN A 211 4.57 19.16 25.14
N ASN A 212 4.41 19.28 26.46
CA ASN A 212 3.29 20.01 27.07
C ASN A 212 3.64 21.41 27.58
N GLU A 213 4.92 21.80 27.52
CA GLU A 213 5.46 23.03 28.12
C GLU A 213 5.07 23.20 29.60
N LYS A 214 5.06 22.09 30.36
CA LYS A 214 4.65 22.02 31.78
C LYS A 214 5.61 21.14 32.58
N GLU A 215 5.83 21.47 33.85
CA GLU A 215 6.60 20.62 34.78
C GLU A 215 5.82 19.35 35.15
N TRP A 216 6.54 18.25 35.39
CA TRP A 216 5.96 16.99 35.85
C TRP A 216 5.59 17.06 37.34
N ASP A 217 4.29 17.18 37.63
CA ASP A 217 3.75 17.32 38.98
C ASP A 217 2.91 16.13 39.46
N PHE A 218 2.97 15.00 38.74
CA PHE A 218 2.29 13.75 39.10
C PHE A 218 2.99 13.05 40.29
N THR A 219 2.21 12.60 41.29
CA THR A 219 2.77 12.00 42.53
C THR A 219 2.01 10.76 43.01
N LYS A 220 1.07 10.24 42.22
CA LYS A 220 0.22 9.11 42.57
C LYS A 220 0.37 8.01 41.52
N SER A 221 -0.37 6.92 41.63
CA SER A 221 -0.42 5.93 40.56
C SER A 221 -1.03 6.50 39.28
N GLY A 222 -0.74 5.84 38.16
CA GLY A 222 -1.31 6.18 36.87
C GLY A 222 -0.76 5.35 35.72
N LEU A 223 -1.32 5.55 34.53
CA LEU A 223 -0.84 4.96 33.28
C LEU A 223 0.00 5.97 32.52
N ILE A 224 1.13 5.52 32.00
CA ILE A 224 1.92 6.26 31.01
C ILE A 224 1.88 5.47 29.70
N PHE A 225 1.54 6.17 28.62
CA PHE A 225 1.73 5.70 27.25
C PHE A 225 2.85 6.48 26.58
N VAL A 226 3.69 5.78 25.85
CA VAL A 226 4.86 6.33 25.15
C VAL A 226 4.79 5.90 23.69
N HIS A 227 4.85 6.86 22.78
CA HIS A 227 4.92 6.61 21.35
C HIS A 227 6.37 6.62 20.87
N GLU A 228 6.63 6.00 19.72
CA GLU A 228 7.97 5.92 19.15
C GLU A 228 8.55 7.27 18.69
N ASP A 229 7.72 8.29 18.50
CA ASP A 229 8.14 9.68 18.23
C ASP A 229 8.38 10.52 19.49
N ASP A 230 8.44 9.86 20.65
CA ASP A 230 8.58 10.43 21.99
C ASP A 230 7.32 11.17 22.52
N SER A 231 6.16 11.04 21.88
CA SER A 231 4.89 11.53 22.44
C SER A 231 4.49 10.75 23.70
N ILE A 232 3.98 11.46 24.72
CA ILE A 232 3.60 10.93 26.03
C ILE A 232 2.15 11.28 26.35
N VAL A 233 1.38 10.27 26.76
CA VAL A 233 0.04 10.44 27.33
C VAL A 233 0.02 9.90 28.76
N VAL A 234 -0.49 10.70 29.70
CA VAL A 234 -0.59 10.35 31.12
C VAL A 234 -2.06 10.27 31.54
N VAL A 235 -2.46 9.15 32.17
CA VAL A 235 -3.76 8.97 32.81
C VAL A 235 -3.56 8.85 34.32
N GLU A 236 -4.07 9.81 35.09
CA GLU A 236 -3.89 9.88 36.53
C GLU A 236 -4.82 8.89 37.28
N GLU A 237 -4.45 8.47 38.49
CA GLU A 237 -5.27 7.63 39.41
C GLU A 237 -6.76 8.00 39.43
N LYS A 238 -7.09 9.30 39.43
CA LYS A 238 -8.48 9.80 39.51
C LYS A 238 -9.32 9.44 38.28
N ASP A 239 -8.66 9.16 37.15
CA ASP A 239 -9.27 8.84 35.88
C ASP A 239 -9.26 7.33 35.57
N ILE A 240 -8.67 6.52 36.46
CA ILE A 240 -8.55 5.06 36.35
C ILE A 240 -9.63 4.41 37.24
N GLY A 241 -10.28 3.37 36.72
CA GLY A 241 -11.23 2.55 37.45
C GLY A 241 -10.58 1.55 38.41
N GLU A 242 -11.35 0.59 38.92
CA GLU A 242 -10.85 -0.36 39.94
C GLU A 242 -9.83 -1.35 39.36
N ASP A 243 -9.94 -1.63 38.07
CA ASP A 243 -9.23 -2.73 37.43
C ASP A 243 -8.00 -2.31 36.61
N ALA A 244 -7.79 -0.98 36.43
CA ALA A 244 -6.74 -0.35 35.64
C ALA A 244 -6.53 -0.99 34.24
N VAL A 245 -5.66 -1.99 34.13
CA VAL A 245 -5.41 -2.77 32.90
C VAL A 245 -5.73 -4.24 33.15
N GLN A 246 -6.79 -4.75 32.53
CA GLN A 246 -7.19 -6.16 32.65
C GLN A 246 -6.72 -6.99 31.45
N PHE A 247 -5.92 -8.02 31.70
CA PHE A 247 -5.70 -9.10 30.76
C PHE A 247 -6.88 -10.08 30.83
N THR A 248 -7.56 -10.34 29.71
CA THR A 248 -8.72 -11.23 29.64
C THR A 248 -8.63 -12.19 28.46
N PHE A 249 -8.78 -13.49 28.69
CA PHE A 249 -8.87 -14.46 27.59
C PHE A 249 -10.16 -14.28 26.79
N SER A 250 -10.06 -14.31 25.46
CA SER A 250 -11.19 -14.32 24.53
C SER A 250 -11.97 -15.65 24.60
N GLU A 251 -13.04 -15.77 23.82
CA GLU A 251 -13.76 -17.04 23.69
C GLU A 251 -12.89 -18.10 23.01
N GLU A 252 -12.14 -17.69 21.98
CA GLU A 252 -11.15 -18.46 21.25
C GLU A 252 -10.02 -18.90 22.19
N GLY A 253 -9.45 -17.98 22.98
CA GLY A 253 -8.41 -18.29 23.97
C GLY A 253 -8.90 -19.22 25.07
N SER A 254 -10.11 -19.00 25.58
CA SER A 254 -10.73 -19.90 26.56
C SER A 254 -10.93 -21.32 26.02
N THR A 255 -11.24 -21.43 24.72
CA THR A 255 -11.38 -22.72 24.02
C THR A 255 -10.02 -23.38 23.82
N PHE A 256 -9.02 -22.60 23.39
CA PHE A 256 -7.64 -23.02 23.18
C PHE A 256 -7.00 -23.61 24.45
N LEU A 257 -7.21 -22.99 25.62
CA LEU A 257 -6.65 -23.45 26.89
C LEU A 257 -7.17 -24.83 27.35
N GLN A 258 -8.35 -25.26 26.88
CA GLN A 258 -9.01 -26.53 27.26
C GLN A 258 -9.10 -26.82 28.78
N ASN A 259 -8.89 -25.82 29.65
CA ASN A 259 -8.76 -26.00 31.10
C ASN A 259 -9.62 -25.00 31.88
N LYS A 260 -10.72 -25.50 32.46
CA LYS A 260 -11.68 -24.71 33.26
C LYS A 260 -11.13 -24.19 34.60
N GLN A 261 -9.91 -24.56 34.99
CA GLN A 261 -9.29 -24.12 36.24
C GLN A 261 -8.36 -22.90 36.07
N VAL A 262 -8.18 -22.42 34.84
CA VAL A 262 -7.40 -21.21 34.55
C VAL A 262 -8.26 -19.99 34.87
N LYS A 263 -7.65 -18.95 35.45
CA LYS A 263 -8.33 -17.69 35.74
C LYS A 263 -8.66 -17.02 34.40
N LYS A 264 -9.88 -16.49 34.24
CA LYS A 264 -10.30 -15.88 32.97
C LYS A 264 -9.71 -14.48 32.73
N SER A 265 -9.49 -13.73 33.82
CA SER A 265 -9.02 -12.35 33.78
C SER A 265 -8.13 -12.02 34.97
N MET A 266 -7.15 -11.13 34.79
CA MET A 266 -6.27 -10.62 35.85
C MET A 266 -5.68 -9.26 35.46
N SER A 267 -5.50 -8.37 36.44
CA SER A 267 -4.80 -7.10 36.25
C SER A 267 -3.33 -7.31 35.83
N TYR A 268 -2.84 -6.46 34.93
CA TYR A 268 -1.48 -6.50 34.40
C TYR A 268 -0.83 -5.12 34.50
N HIS A 269 0.17 -4.98 35.39
CA HIS A 269 0.76 -3.67 35.75
C HIS A 269 2.15 -3.45 35.14
N TYR A 270 2.54 -4.23 34.14
CA TYR A 270 3.85 -4.12 33.51
C TYR A 270 3.75 -3.56 32.09
N TRP A 271 4.89 -3.50 31.40
CA TRP A 271 4.94 -2.95 30.05
C TRP A 271 4.18 -3.81 29.05
N PHE A 272 3.43 -3.15 28.17
CA PHE A 272 2.72 -3.78 27.07
C PHE A 272 2.78 -2.92 25.80
N ASP A 273 2.72 -3.58 24.65
CA ASP A 273 2.51 -2.97 23.35
C ASP A 273 1.02 -2.76 23.08
N ILE A 274 0.71 -1.70 22.34
CA ILE A 274 -0.57 -1.54 21.67
C ILE A 274 -0.38 -2.04 20.23
N VAL A 275 -1.10 -3.11 19.90
CA VAL A 275 -1.07 -3.75 18.59
C VAL A 275 -2.48 -3.88 18.03
N GLU A 276 -2.59 -4.00 16.72
CA GLU A 276 -3.83 -4.31 16.02
C GLU A 276 -3.70 -5.64 15.28
N PRO A 277 -4.69 -6.55 15.40
CA PRO A 277 -4.63 -7.83 14.72
C PRO A 277 -5.12 -7.69 13.27
N LEU A 278 -4.47 -8.39 12.33
CA LEU A 278 -4.95 -8.43 10.94
C LEU A 278 -6.22 -9.30 10.79
N ASP A 279 -6.41 -10.28 11.66
CA ASP A 279 -7.67 -11.00 11.85
C ASP A 279 -8.07 -11.03 13.34
N SER A 280 -9.18 -10.38 13.69
CA SER A 280 -9.69 -10.35 15.06
C SER A 280 -10.00 -11.74 15.65
N LYS A 281 -10.23 -12.76 14.81
CA LYS A 281 -10.48 -14.14 15.24
C LYS A 281 -9.24 -14.85 15.77
N GLU A 282 -8.07 -14.28 15.54
CA GLU A 282 -6.78 -14.84 15.99
C GLU A 282 -6.38 -14.36 17.39
N VAL A 283 -7.17 -13.46 17.99
CA VAL A 283 -6.90 -12.92 19.32
C VAL A 283 -7.31 -13.92 20.39
N LEU A 284 -6.33 -14.42 21.16
CA LEU A 284 -6.56 -15.34 22.30
C LEU A 284 -6.80 -14.60 23.61
N ALA A 285 -6.30 -13.37 23.75
CA ALA A 285 -6.52 -12.54 24.93
C ALA A 285 -6.46 -11.06 24.55
N ASN A 286 -7.15 -10.22 25.31
CA ASN A 286 -7.18 -8.77 25.18
C ASN A 286 -6.72 -8.09 26.47
N TYR A 287 -6.13 -6.92 26.34
CA TYR A 287 -6.09 -5.91 27.37
C TYR A 287 -7.38 -5.08 27.32
N ASN A 288 -7.89 -4.70 28.49
CA ASN A 288 -9.00 -3.77 28.64
C ASN A 288 -8.59 -2.69 29.63
N LEU A 289 -8.58 -1.44 29.17
CA LEU A 289 -8.32 -0.26 29.98
C LEU A 289 -9.61 0.19 30.69
N ASP A 290 -9.60 0.18 32.01
CA ASP A 290 -10.70 0.68 32.85
C ASP A 290 -10.42 2.14 33.20
N VAL A 291 -10.97 3.06 32.40
CA VAL A 291 -10.80 4.51 32.54
C VAL A 291 -12.14 5.25 32.44
N ASN A 292 -12.20 6.47 32.96
CA ASN A 292 -13.41 7.31 32.85
C ASN A 292 -13.59 7.91 31.43
N GLU A 293 -14.77 8.49 31.17
CA GLU A 293 -15.11 9.06 29.85
C GLU A 293 -14.14 10.17 29.37
N ASP A 294 -13.56 10.94 30.29
CA ASP A 294 -12.62 12.02 29.95
C ASP A 294 -11.25 11.47 29.54
N ALA A 295 -10.77 10.42 30.20
CA ALA A 295 -9.57 9.70 29.78
C ALA A 295 -9.78 8.93 28.47
N GLN A 296 -10.93 8.29 28.27
CA GLN A 296 -11.27 7.62 27.02
C GLN A 296 -11.13 8.56 25.81
N LYS A 297 -11.75 9.75 25.86
CA LYS A 297 -11.66 10.71 24.74
C LYS A 297 -10.24 11.19 24.46
N ARG A 298 -9.39 11.30 25.50
CA ARG A 298 -7.98 11.67 25.32
C ARG A 298 -7.20 10.54 24.64
N LEU A 299 -7.42 9.29 25.04
CA LEU A 299 -6.76 8.12 24.43
C LEU A 299 -7.23 7.94 22.98
N GLU A 300 -8.53 8.04 22.71
CA GLU A 300 -9.10 7.93 21.35
C GLU A 300 -8.56 9.00 20.40
N LYS A 301 -8.34 10.23 20.87
CA LYS A 301 -7.75 11.32 20.08
C LYS A 301 -6.32 10.99 19.61
N GLU A 302 -5.57 10.24 20.42
CA GLU A 302 -4.19 9.83 20.14
C GLU A 302 -4.12 8.44 19.46
N GLY A 303 -5.27 7.85 19.09
CA GLY A 303 -5.35 6.54 18.44
C GLY A 303 -5.13 5.35 19.37
N ILE A 304 -5.25 5.51 20.70
CA ILE A 304 -5.09 4.42 21.67
C ILE A 304 -6.46 3.80 22.00
N PRO A 305 -6.74 2.55 21.58
CA PRO A 305 -8.02 1.90 21.87
C PRO A 305 -8.10 1.46 23.35
N LEU A 306 -9.32 1.37 23.88
CA LEU A 306 -9.55 0.84 25.24
C LEU A 306 -9.43 -0.68 25.32
N THR A 307 -9.63 -1.38 24.20
CA THR A 307 -9.49 -2.83 24.11
C THR A 307 -8.59 -3.16 22.93
N PHE A 308 -7.50 -3.87 23.20
CA PHE A 308 -6.54 -4.28 22.19
C PHE A 308 -5.96 -5.66 22.54
N PRO A 309 -5.38 -6.40 21.58
CA PRO A 309 -4.87 -7.74 21.81
C PRO A 309 -3.73 -7.76 22.84
N ALA A 310 -3.79 -8.74 23.73
CA ALA A 310 -2.70 -9.14 24.62
C ALA A 310 -1.97 -10.38 24.09
N VAL A 311 -2.70 -11.29 23.44
CA VAL A 311 -2.13 -12.49 22.79
C VAL A 311 -2.78 -12.70 21.44
N ILE A 312 -1.96 -12.78 20.39
CA ILE A 312 -2.38 -13.10 19.01
C ILE A 312 -1.79 -14.46 18.63
N HIS A 313 -2.58 -15.30 17.95
CA HIS A 313 -2.16 -16.59 17.43
C HIS A 313 -2.51 -16.75 15.96
N HIS A 314 -1.50 -16.63 15.12
CA HIS A 314 -1.61 -16.81 13.67
C HIS A 314 -0.86 -18.06 13.21
N SER A 315 -1.59 -19.09 12.78
CA SER A 315 -1.04 -20.34 12.26
C SER A 315 -0.06 -21.06 13.21
N LYS A 316 1.23 -20.75 13.15
CA LYS A 316 2.32 -21.31 13.96
C LYS A 316 3.03 -20.26 14.81
N THR A 317 2.54 -19.03 14.76
CA THR A 317 3.15 -17.89 15.41
C THR A 317 2.27 -17.42 16.57
N TYR A 318 2.91 -16.95 17.63
CA TYR A 318 2.25 -16.35 18.77
C TYR A 318 2.94 -15.04 19.10
N TYR A 319 2.16 -13.98 19.28
CA TYR A 319 2.66 -12.72 19.82
C TYR A 319 2.09 -12.48 21.20
N PHE A 320 2.96 -12.18 22.16
CA PHE A 320 2.60 -11.75 23.50
C PHE A 320 2.92 -10.26 23.61
N ALA A 321 1.87 -9.44 23.69
CA ALA A 321 2.02 -7.99 23.70
C ALA A 321 2.49 -7.45 25.06
N GLY A 322 2.86 -8.30 26.01
CA GLY A 322 3.51 -7.89 27.26
C GLY A 322 4.60 -8.87 27.61
N ASP A 323 5.48 -8.44 28.50
CA ASP A 323 6.55 -9.28 29.04
C ASP A 323 5.93 -10.21 30.10
N TYR A 324 5.68 -11.47 29.69
CA TYR A 324 4.94 -12.46 30.47
C TYR A 324 5.83 -13.54 31.06
N ALA A 325 7.00 -13.75 30.45
CA ALA A 325 8.00 -14.70 30.89
C ALA A 325 8.78 -14.24 32.12
N ASP A 326 8.76 -12.94 32.40
CA ASP A 326 9.44 -12.30 33.51
C ASP A 326 9.04 -12.89 34.89
N ARG A 327 10.06 -13.15 35.73
CA ARG A 327 9.94 -13.58 37.12
C ARG A 327 10.98 -12.93 38.03
N GLU A 328 10.52 -12.45 39.18
CA GLU A 328 11.39 -11.93 40.25
C GLU A 328 12.00 -13.02 41.16
N SER A 329 11.43 -14.24 41.17
CA SER A 329 11.85 -15.29 42.12
C SER A 329 13.15 -16.00 41.72
N GLU A 330 14.16 -16.00 42.60
CA GLU A 330 15.40 -16.77 42.43
C GLU A 330 15.24 -18.31 42.62
N PHE A 331 14.03 -18.81 42.89
CA PHE A 331 13.80 -20.22 43.24
C PHE A 331 13.55 -21.11 42.00
N ASP A 332 14.59 -21.79 41.51
CA ASP A 332 14.58 -22.59 40.26
C ASP A 332 14.15 -24.06 40.39
N PHE A 333 13.56 -24.48 41.51
CA PHE A 333 13.21 -25.89 41.67
C PHE A 333 12.02 -26.28 40.77
N TYR A 334 12.26 -27.00 39.68
CA TYR A 334 11.24 -27.46 38.74
C TYR A 334 10.86 -28.96 38.88
N GLN A 335 11.60 -29.74 39.65
CA GLN A 335 11.51 -31.21 39.68
C GLN A 335 10.39 -31.77 40.57
N TYR A 336 9.18 -31.18 40.53
CA TYR A 336 8.08 -31.54 41.42
C TYR A 336 6.73 -31.54 40.71
N LYS A 337 6.14 -32.72 40.50
CA LYS A 337 4.87 -32.84 39.78
C LYS A 337 3.71 -32.17 40.52
N GLY A 338 3.09 -31.17 39.91
CA GLY A 338 1.99 -30.39 40.50
C GLY A 338 2.41 -29.09 41.21
N LEU A 339 3.70 -28.74 41.16
CA LEU A 339 4.20 -27.44 41.62
C LEU A 339 3.49 -26.24 40.98
N PRO A 340 3.18 -26.22 39.67
CA PRO A 340 2.37 -25.14 39.08
C PRO A 340 1.00 -24.99 39.75
N THR A 341 0.33 -26.11 40.06
CA THR A 341 -0.98 -26.09 40.75
C THR A 341 -0.86 -25.56 42.17
N ILE A 342 0.22 -25.90 42.88
CA ILE A 342 0.48 -25.42 44.23
C ILE A 342 0.72 -23.91 44.22
N ASN A 343 1.61 -23.41 43.36
CA ASN A 343 1.92 -21.97 43.27
C ASN A 343 0.67 -21.16 42.91
N ARG A 344 -0.14 -21.64 41.96
CA ARG A 344 -1.41 -21.02 41.60
C ARG A 344 -2.41 -20.90 42.76
N LEU A 345 -2.43 -21.88 43.69
CA LEU A 345 -3.33 -21.89 44.84
C LEU A 345 -2.78 -21.13 46.06
N LEU A 346 -1.46 -21.13 46.25
CA LEU A 346 -0.81 -20.48 47.41
C LEU A 346 -0.66 -18.97 47.24
N LEU A 347 -0.57 -18.47 46.00
CA LEU A 347 -0.58 -17.05 45.71
C LEU A 347 -2.00 -16.49 45.89
N THR A 348 -2.34 -16.18 47.14
CA THR A 348 -3.64 -15.62 47.56
C THR A 348 -3.69 -14.10 47.42
N GLY A 349 -4.83 -13.58 46.96
CA GLY A 349 -5.02 -12.16 46.63
C GLY A 349 -4.86 -11.92 45.12
N ASP A 350 -5.60 -10.97 44.58
CA ASP A 350 -5.35 -10.38 43.26
C ASP A 350 -4.13 -9.44 43.31
N ASN A 351 -3.15 -9.71 44.17
CA ASN A 351 -1.97 -8.87 44.31
C ASN A 351 -1.20 -8.89 42.98
N GLU A 352 -1.13 -7.69 42.40
CA GLU A 352 -0.68 -7.30 41.06
C GLU A 352 0.83 -7.49 40.83
N THR A 353 1.34 -8.68 41.17
CA THR A 353 2.76 -9.02 41.04
C THR A 353 3.01 -9.87 39.80
N LEU A 354 4.14 -9.63 39.12
CA LEU A 354 4.60 -10.40 37.96
C LEU A 354 4.61 -11.92 38.24
N GLU A 355 5.05 -12.33 39.43
CA GLU A 355 5.06 -13.75 39.81
C GLU A 355 3.63 -14.35 39.85
N ALA A 356 2.62 -13.60 40.29
CA ALA A 356 1.24 -14.09 40.29
C ALA A 356 0.66 -14.21 38.87
N PHE A 357 0.98 -13.27 37.99
CA PHE A 357 0.61 -13.32 36.57
C PHE A 357 1.25 -14.53 35.88
N TYR A 358 2.54 -14.76 36.11
CA TYR A 358 3.29 -15.90 35.57
C TYR A 358 2.59 -17.25 35.84
N TRP A 359 2.23 -17.53 37.10
CA TRP A 359 1.63 -18.83 37.47
C TRP A 359 0.14 -18.96 37.11
N LYS A 360 -0.60 -17.85 37.07
CA LYS A 360 -2.07 -17.85 36.87
C LYS A 360 -2.48 -17.71 35.40
N MET A 361 -1.70 -16.97 34.61
CA MET A 361 -2.04 -16.60 33.22
C MET A 361 -1.03 -17.18 32.22
N TYR A 362 0.26 -16.82 32.32
CA TYR A 362 1.29 -17.18 31.34
C TYR A 362 1.59 -18.69 31.28
N LEU A 363 1.90 -19.33 32.41
CA LEU A 363 2.27 -20.75 32.41
C LEU A 363 1.15 -21.65 31.85
N PRO A 364 -0.14 -21.47 32.21
CA PRO A 364 -1.22 -22.23 31.56
C PRO A 364 -1.31 -22.01 30.05
N LEU A 365 -1.10 -20.78 29.57
CA LEU A 365 -1.06 -20.47 28.14
C LEU A 365 0.09 -21.20 27.45
N MET A 366 1.30 -21.08 27.98
CA MET A 366 2.47 -21.79 27.47
C MET A 366 2.32 -23.31 27.55
N ASP A 367 1.67 -23.85 28.58
CA ASP A 367 1.41 -25.29 28.68
C ASP A 367 0.58 -25.78 27.48
N SER A 368 -0.46 -25.03 27.09
CA SER A 368 -1.27 -25.32 25.91
C SER A 368 -0.45 -25.21 24.62
N ILE A 369 0.29 -24.11 24.44
CA ILE A 369 1.10 -23.89 23.23
C ILE A 369 2.12 -25.02 23.05
N LEU A 370 2.89 -25.34 24.08
CA LEU A 370 3.93 -26.38 24.02
C LEU A 370 3.32 -27.77 23.75
N ASN A 371 2.10 -28.06 24.20
CA ASN A 371 1.44 -29.33 23.88
C ASN A 371 1.07 -29.45 22.38
N ASP A 372 0.90 -28.33 21.68
CA ASP A 372 0.55 -28.27 20.26
C ASP A 372 1.77 -28.19 19.31
N VAL A 373 2.98 -27.97 19.84
CA VAL A 373 4.23 -27.94 19.05
C VAL A 373 4.54 -29.31 18.44
N LYS A 374 4.59 -29.36 17.10
CA LYS A 374 4.90 -30.58 16.31
C LYS A 374 6.25 -30.45 15.62
N ALA A 375 6.84 -31.58 15.23
CA ALA A 375 8.09 -31.58 14.47
C ALA A 375 7.84 -31.05 13.02
N PRO A 376 8.76 -30.23 12.46
CA PRO A 376 8.57 -29.52 11.18
C PRO A 376 8.25 -30.41 9.96
N ASP A 377 8.90 -31.58 9.82
CA ASP A 377 8.78 -32.48 8.64
C ASP A 377 7.38 -33.06 8.35
N LYS A 378 6.38 -32.79 9.19
CA LYS A 378 5.03 -33.38 9.06
C LYS A 378 3.96 -32.41 8.53
N GLN A 379 4.28 -31.17 8.18
CA GLN A 379 3.26 -30.13 7.99
C GLN A 379 3.56 -29.15 6.83
N GLN A 380 3.66 -29.63 5.58
CA GLN A 380 3.46 -28.75 4.43
C GLN A 380 2.00 -28.27 4.38
N VAL A 381 1.78 -26.97 4.21
CA VAL A 381 0.45 -26.39 3.95
C VAL A 381 -0.07 -27.01 2.65
N LYS A 382 -1.22 -27.69 2.72
CA LYS A 382 -1.85 -28.22 1.50
C LYS A 382 -2.57 -27.08 0.80
N PRO A 383 -2.45 -26.94 -0.53
CA PRO A 383 -3.22 -25.96 -1.27
C PRO A 383 -4.72 -26.20 -1.08
N SER A 384 -5.50 -25.11 -1.10
CA SER A 384 -6.96 -25.16 -1.02
C SER A 384 -7.60 -25.67 -2.32
N ILE A 385 -6.83 -25.71 -3.41
CA ILE A 385 -7.27 -26.14 -4.74
C ILE A 385 -6.72 -27.51 -5.15
N GLU A 386 -7.43 -28.15 -6.07
CA GLU A 386 -6.96 -29.39 -6.71
C GLU A 386 -6.02 -29.05 -7.88
N VAL A 387 -4.85 -29.69 -7.90
CA VAL A 387 -3.91 -29.63 -9.04
C VAL A 387 -3.88 -31.00 -9.69
N GLN A 388 -4.13 -31.05 -11.00
CA GLN A 388 -4.19 -32.30 -11.74
C GLN A 388 -2.80 -32.78 -12.13
N SER A 389 -2.55 -34.08 -11.97
CA SER A 389 -1.35 -34.72 -12.50
C SER A 389 -1.62 -35.41 -13.84
N VAL A 390 -0.92 -35.00 -14.89
CA VAL A 390 -0.97 -35.59 -16.25
C VAL A 390 0.37 -36.24 -16.54
N ASP A 391 0.40 -37.55 -16.74
CA ASP A 391 1.63 -38.34 -16.96
C ASP A 391 2.74 -38.09 -15.91
N GLY A 392 2.34 -37.75 -14.68
CA GLY A 392 3.26 -37.47 -13.57
C GLY A 392 3.69 -35.99 -13.45
N VAL A 393 3.28 -35.13 -14.38
CA VAL A 393 3.51 -33.67 -14.36
C VAL A 393 2.36 -32.98 -13.65
N GLN A 394 2.64 -32.00 -12.79
CA GLN A 394 1.59 -31.16 -12.17
C GLN A 394 1.16 -30.06 -13.14
N VAL A 395 -0.14 -29.90 -13.37
CA VAL A 395 -0.69 -28.92 -14.32
C VAL A 395 -1.60 -27.97 -13.55
N ALA A 396 -1.15 -26.72 -13.36
CA ALA A 396 -1.88 -25.72 -12.56
C ALA A 396 -3.14 -25.20 -13.26
N GLY A 397 -3.11 -25.15 -14.59
CA GLY A 397 -4.22 -24.78 -15.47
C GLY A 397 -3.98 -25.34 -16.87
N GLN A 398 -5.00 -25.34 -17.72
CA GLN A 398 -4.81 -25.66 -19.13
C GLN A 398 -5.60 -24.74 -20.06
N VAL A 399 -5.28 -24.77 -21.35
CA VAL A 399 -6.00 -24.05 -22.40
C VAL A 399 -7.02 -24.99 -23.05
N GLY A 400 -8.30 -24.62 -22.96
CA GLY A 400 -9.40 -25.28 -23.67
C GLY A 400 -9.57 -24.74 -25.10
N GLU A 401 -10.76 -24.92 -25.69
CA GLU A 401 -11.02 -24.47 -27.08
C GLU A 401 -10.98 -22.94 -27.19
N ASN A 402 -11.67 -22.23 -26.29
CA ASN A 402 -11.79 -20.76 -26.32
C ASN A 402 -11.50 -20.09 -24.97
N LYS A 403 -11.20 -20.86 -23.92
CA LYS A 403 -11.05 -20.39 -22.53
C LYS A 403 -9.84 -21.05 -21.87
N LEU A 404 -9.33 -20.43 -20.81
CA LEU A 404 -8.49 -21.13 -19.85
C LEU A 404 -9.35 -22.00 -18.94
N GLN A 405 -8.77 -23.07 -18.42
CA GLN A 405 -9.44 -24.05 -17.58
C GLN A 405 -8.67 -24.29 -16.29
N VAL A 406 -9.41 -24.50 -15.21
CA VAL A 406 -8.89 -24.91 -13.90
C VAL A 406 -9.46 -26.27 -13.55
N PHE A 407 -8.73 -27.05 -12.76
CA PHE A 407 -9.17 -28.37 -12.34
C PHE A 407 -9.99 -28.27 -11.05
N LYS A 408 -11.23 -28.76 -11.10
CA LYS A 408 -12.15 -28.71 -9.97
C LYS A 408 -13.05 -29.94 -9.99
N GLU A 409 -13.28 -30.52 -8.81
CA GLU A 409 -14.20 -31.67 -8.62
C GLU A 409 -13.89 -32.85 -9.55
N GLY A 410 -12.62 -33.04 -9.91
CA GLY A 410 -12.17 -34.13 -10.78
C GLY A 410 -12.32 -33.88 -12.30
N GLU A 411 -12.69 -32.67 -12.74
CA GLU A 411 -12.76 -32.30 -14.15
C GLU A 411 -12.14 -30.93 -14.47
N TRP A 412 -11.82 -30.71 -15.75
CA TRP A 412 -11.36 -29.41 -16.24
C TRP A 412 -12.56 -28.52 -16.57
N GLU A 413 -12.64 -27.35 -15.94
CA GLU A 413 -13.72 -26.39 -16.11
C GLU A 413 -13.25 -25.11 -16.77
N ASP A 414 -14.00 -24.62 -17.77
CA ASP A 414 -13.81 -23.28 -18.34
C ASP A 414 -13.95 -22.19 -17.28
N LEU A 415 -12.92 -21.36 -17.19
CA LEU A 415 -12.83 -20.19 -16.34
C LEU A 415 -12.91 -18.93 -17.22
N LEU A 416 -13.97 -18.13 -17.04
CA LEU A 416 -13.99 -16.77 -17.56
C LEU A 416 -13.12 -15.91 -16.64
N ILE A 417 -12.04 -15.37 -17.19
CA ILE A 417 -11.12 -14.51 -16.42
C ILE A 417 -11.81 -13.17 -16.15
N LYS A 418 -11.98 -12.86 -14.87
CA LYS A 418 -12.49 -11.60 -14.35
C LYS A 418 -11.44 -11.10 -13.36
N GLY A 419 -10.56 -10.21 -13.77
CA GLY A 419 -9.47 -9.82 -12.90
C GLY A 419 -9.07 -8.37 -13.01
N VAL A 420 -7.99 -8.08 -12.29
CA VAL A 420 -7.38 -6.76 -12.20
C VAL A 420 -5.88 -6.89 -12.36
N ASN A 421 -5.27 -5.89 -13.00
CA ASN A 421 -3.83 -5.68 -12.95
C ASN A 421 -3.48 -4.94 -11.68
N MET A 422 -2.35 -5.28 -11.07
CA MET A 422 -1.91 -4.65 -9.82
C MET A 422 -0.47 -4.17 -9.94
N GLY A 423 -0.26 -2.89 -9.60
CA GLY A 423 1.05 -2.27 -9.50
C GLY A 423 1.73 -2.54 -8.15
N ILE A 424 2.96 -2.06 -8.00
CA ILE A 424 3.82 -2.27 -6.81
C ILE A 424 4.01 -0.99 -5.98
N ALA A 425 3.42 0.13 -6.40
CA ALA A 425 3.57 1.43 -5.75
C ALA A 425 2.33 1.85 -4.95
N LYS A 426 2.56 2.74 -3.99
CA LYS A 426 1.58 3.50 -3.22
C LYS A 426 2.11 4.93 -2.99
N PRO A 427 1.29 5.90 -2.57
CA PRO A 427 1.74 7.27 -2.36
C PRO A 427 2.95 7.36 -1.41
N GLY A 428 3.86 8.31 -1.68
CA GLY A 428 5.13 8.50 -0.97
C GLY A 428 6.29 7.66 -1.49
N TYR A 429 6.05 6.64 -2.33
CA TYR A 429 7.09 5.70 -2.75
C TYR A 429 7.16 5.52 -4.26
N PHE A 430 8.38 5.40 -4.79
CA PHE A 430 8.59 4.91 -6.15
C PHE A 430 8.37 3.39 -6.22
N PRO A 431 7.97 2.83 -7.40
CA PRO A 431 7.77 1.39 -7.58
C PRO A 431 8.94 0.53 -7.11
N GLY A 432 10.16 1.03 -7.31
CA GLY A 432 11.41 0.37 -6.94
C GLY A 432 11.63 0.15 -5.45
N GLU A 433 10.83 0.77 -4.59
CA GLU A 433 10.91 0.67 -3.12
C GLU A 433 10.02 -0.45 -2.57
N ALA A 434 9.09 -0.99 -3.36
CA ALA A 434 8.22 -2.12 -2.98
C ALA A 434 7.54 -1.95 -1.61
N ALA A 435 6.99 -0.76 -1.36
CA ALA A 435 6.57 -0.31 -0.02
C ALA A 435 5.21 -0.84 0.47
N ILE A 436 4.48 -1.59 -0.37
CA ILE A 436 3.18 -2.16 0.01
C ILE A 436 3.39 -3.29 1.03
N THR A 437 2.71 -3.20 2.17
CA THR A 437 2.82 -4.14 3.28
C THR A 437 1.97 -5.39 3.03
N LYS A 438 2.22 -6.45 3.81
CA LYS A 438 1.41 -7.68 3.76
C LYS A 438 -0.07 -7.40 4.10
N SER A 439 -0.33 -6.52 5.07
CA SER A 439 -1.67 -6.15 5.51
C SER A 439 -2.45 -5.40 4.44
N GLU A 440 -1.80 -4.47 3.73
CA GLU A 440 -2.35 -3.78 2.56
C GLU A 440 -2.73 -4.80 1.47
N TYR A 441 -1.80 -5.69 1.09
CA TYR A 441 -2.11 -6.74 0.11
C TYR A 441 -3.25 -7.66 0.54
N LEU A 442 -3.27 -8.13 1.78
CA LEU A 442 -4.32 -9.02 2.28
C LEU A 442 -5.69 -8.33 2.26
N ARG A 443 -5.76 -7.06 2.68
CA ARG A 443 -6.97 -6.24 2.59
C ARG A 443 -7.41 -6.09 1.14
N TRP A 444 -6.49 -5.79 0.23
CA TRP A 444 -6.78 -5.64 -1.20
C TRP A 444 -7.24 -6.94 -1.83
N PHE A 445 -6.63 -8.09 -1.55
CA PHE A 445 -7.10 -9.39 -2.06
C PHE A 445 -8.51 -9.72 -1.59
N LYS A 446 -8.84 -9.39 -0.34
CA LYS A 446 -10.21 -9.52 0.15
C LYS A 446 -11.18 -8.66 -0.64
N GLN A 447 -10.87 -7.38 -0.85
CA GLN A 447 -11.72 -6.48 -1.64
C GLN A 447 -11.82 -6.93 -3.12
N ILE A 448 -10.72 -7.36 -3.74
CA ILE A 448 -10.72 -7.91 -5.10
C ILE A 448 -11.64 -9.14 -5.20
N GLY A 449 -11.55 -10.07 -4.24
CA GLY A 449 -12.43 -11.23 -4.17
C GLY A 449 -13.90 -10.84 -3.94
N ASP A 450 -14.16 -9.88 -3.05
CA ASP A 450 -15.50 -9.33 -2.79
C ASP A 450 -16.09 -8.64 -4.03
N MET A 451 -15.26 -8.11 -4.94
CA MET A 451 -15.65 -7.58 -6.26
C MET A 451 -16.06 -8.68 -7.25
N ASN A 452 -16.04 -9.96 -6.85
CA ASN A 452 -16.31 -11.11 -7.71
C ASN A 452 -15.24 -11.34 -8.80
N ALA A 453 -14.05 -10.77 -8.64
CA ALA A 453 -12.89 -11.12 -9.44
C ALA A 453 -12.36 -12.51 -9.03
N ASN A 454 -11.71 -13.18 -9.97
CA ASN A 454 -11.09 -14.50 -9.77
C ASN A 454 -9.61 -14.52 -10.17
N ALA A 455 -9.07 -13.41 -10.67
CA ALA A 455 -7.69 -13.35 -11.13
C ALA A 455 -7.02 -12.01 -10.82
N ILE A 456 -5.71 -12.05 -10.61
CA ILE A 456 -4.82 -10.89 -10.53
C ILE A 456 -3.70 -11.10 -11.54
N ARG A 457 -3.23 -10.01 -12.16
CA ARG A 457 -1.97 -10.00 -12.93
C ARG A 457 -0.96 -9.04 -12.31
N ILE A 458 0.28 -9.50 -12.25
CA ILE A 458 1.47 -8.69 -11.93
C ILE A 458 2.51 -8.83 -13.03
N TYR A 459 3.27 -7.76 -13.26
CA TYR A 459 4.22 -7.61 -14.38
C TYR A 459 5.61 -8.19 -14.09
N THR A 460 5.99 -8.11 -12.83
CA THR A 460 7.34 -8.39 -12.35
C THR A 460 7.27 -8.96 -10.94
N ILE A 461 8.42 -9.21 -10.35
CA ILE A 461 8.55 -9.71 -8.99
C ILE A 461 8.08 -8.65 -7.99
N HIS A 462 7.09 -9.01 -7.17
CA HIS A 462 6.63 -8.22 -6.02
C HIS A 462 7.45 -8.57 -4.76
N PRO A 463 7.34 -7.80 -3.65
CA PRO A 463 8.00 -8.16 -2.39
C PRO A 463 7.46 -9.50 -1.83
N PRO A 464 8.22 -10.23 -1.00
CA PRO A 464 7.76 -11.48 -0.38
C PRO A 464 6.37 -11.39 0.28
N SER A 465 6.06 -10.24 0.89
CA SER A 465 4.77 -9.93 1.51
C SER A 465 3.57 -10.13 0.59
N PHE A 466 3.71 -9.89 -0.72
CA PHE A 466 2.65 -10.13 -1.70
C PHE A 466 2.28 -11.62 -1.79
N TYR A 467 3.29 -12.48 -1.94
CA TYR A 467 3.11 -13.93 -2.12
C TYR A 467 2.61 -14.58 -0.83
N GLU A 468 3.10 -14.11 0.32
CA GLU A 468 2.61 -14.53 1.64
C GLU A 468 1.14 -14.14 1.84
N ALA A 469 0.77 -12.88 1.55
CA ALA A 469 -0.62 -12.44 1.65
C ALA A 469 -1.55 -13.21 0.70
N LEU A 470 -1.08 -13.54 -0.52
CA LEU A 470 -1.86 -14.30 -1.50
C LEU A 470 -2.10 -15.72 -1.01
N LEU A 471 -1.06 -16.37 -0.47
CA LEU A 471 -1.16 -17.71 0.10
C LEU A 471 -2.11 -17.72 1.31
N ASP A 472 -2.01 -16.75 2.21
CA ASP A 472 -2.88 -16.64 3.39
C ASP A 472 -4.35 -16.43 3.01
N TYR A 473 -4.61 -15.51 2.08
CA TYR A 473 -5.95 -15.28 1.53
C TYR A 473 -6.52 -16.55 0.89
N ASN A 474 -5.78 -17.18 -0.03
CA ASN A 474 -6.27 -18.35 -0.76
C ASN A 474 -6.40 -19.61 0.11
N SER A 475 -5.63 -19.72 1.20
CA SER A 475 -5.71 -20.86 2.13
C SER A 475 -6.99 -20.86 2.96
N THR A 476 -7.66 -19.71 3.08
CA THR A 476 -8.87 -19.53 3.89
C THR A 476 -10.11 -19.18 3.07
N SER A 477 -9.94 -18.76 1.81
CA SER A 477 -11.03 -18.39 0.90
C SER A 477 -11.69 -19.61 0.23
N ASP A 478 -13.03 -19.61 0.17
CA ASP A 478 -13.80 -20.57 -0.62
C ASP A 478 -13.69 -20.31 -2.15
N GLN A 479 -13.27 -19.09 -2.53
CA GLN A 479 -13.06 -18.66 -3.91
C GLN A 479 -11.65 -18.06 -4.01
N PRO A 480 -10.64 -18.85 -4.37
CA PRO A 480 -9.28 -18.35 -4.46
C PRO A 480 -9.11 -17.38 -5.63
N LEU A 481 -8.16 -16.46 -5.50
CA LEU A 481 -7.68 -15.62 -6.58
C LEU A 481 -6.52 -16.33 -7.29
N TYR A 482 -6.65 -16.47 -8.61
CA TYR A 482 -5.59 -16.99 -9.46
C TYR A 482 -4.61 -15.89 -9.88
N LEU A 483 -3.36 -16.25 -10.14
CA LEU A 483 -2.30 -15.33 -10.53
C LEU A 483 -1.87 -15.57 -11.99
N PHE A 484 -1.84 -14.49 -12.77
CA PHE A 484 -1.06 -14.40 -14.00
C PHE A 484 0.24 -13.66 -13.69
N HIS A 485 1.36 -14.33 -13.87
CA HIS A 485 2.66 -13.78 -13.51
C HIS A 485 3.44 -13.40 -14.77
N GLY A 486 3.95 -12.16 -14.79
CA GLY A 486 4.86 -11.70 -15.82
C GLY A 486 6.32 -11.98 -15.50
N VAL A 487 7.13 -12.12 -16.54
CA VAL A 487 8.59 -12.05 -16.43
C VAL A 487 9.01 -10.81 -17.18
N TRP A 488 9.51 -9.82 -16.43
CA TRP A 488 9.86 -8.52 -16.98
C TRP A 488 11.12 -8.61 -17.83
N VAL A 489 11.04 -8.06 -19.05
CA VAL A 489 12.20 -7.80 -19.91
C VAL A 489 12.61 -6.35 -19.70
N GLU A 490 13.89 -6.11 -19.35
CA GLU A 490 14.38 -4.74 -19.17
C GLU A 490 14.39 -4.01 -20.53
N GLU A 491 13.59 -2.93 -20.64
CA GLU A 491 13.39 -2.18 -21.89
C GLU A 491 14.62 -1.37 -22.31
N GLU A 492 15.25 -0.62 -21.39
CA GLU A 492 16.39 0.25 -21.73
C GLU A 492 17.57 -0.52 -22.39
N PRO A 493 18.01 -1.69 -21.88
CA PRO A 493 19.02 -2.51 -22.54
C PRO A 493 18.58 -3.03 -23.92
N LEU A 494 17.31 -3.40 -24.05
CA LEU A 494 16.73 -3.91 -25.30
C LEU A 494 16.76 -2.83 -26.40
N ILE A 495 16.35 -1.61 -26.07
CA ILE A 495 16.43 -0.44 -26.97
C ILE A 495 17.89 -0.10 -27.28
N ALA A 496 18.78 -0.08 -26.28
CA ALA A 496 20.17 0.33 -26.47
C ALA A 496 20.98 -0.63 -27.38
N SER A 497 20.65 -1.92 -27.36
CA SER A 497 21.28 -2.95 -28.19
C SER A 497 20.62 -3.07 -29.57
N GLU A 498 19.34 -2.68 -29.68
CA GLU A 498 18.47 -2.90 -30.83
C GLU A 498 18.48 -4.38 -31.29
N ASP A 499 18.71 -5.32 -30.37
CA ASP A 499 18.85 -6.76 -30.67
C ASP A 499 18.41 -7.60 -29.47
N ALA A 500 17.32 -8.36 -29.64
CA ALA A 500 16.79 -9.22 -28.59
C ALA A 500 17.76 -10.36 -28.20
N PHE A 501 18.64 -10.78 -29.11
CA PHE A 501 19.64 -11.84 -28.88
C PHE A 501 20.96 -11.32 -28.31
N ASP A 502 21.06 -10.04 -27.93
CA ASP A 502 22.25 -9.53 -27.27
C ASP A 502 22.56 -10.34 -25.99
N GLU A 503 23.84 -10.70 -25.81
CA GLU A 503 24.29 -11.59 -24.73
C GLU A 503 23.95 -11.05 -23.33
N GLU A 504 23.92 -9.72 -23.16
CA GLU A 504 23.54 -9.11 -21.88
C GLU A 504 22.03 -9.20 -21.64
N ASN A 505 21.21 -8.95 -22.67
CA ASN A 505 19.75 -9.08 -22.60
C ASN A 505 19.34 -10.50 -22.24
N THR A 506 19.88 -11.51 -22.94
CA THR A 506 19.59 -12.92 -22.67
C THR A 506 19.97 -13.33 -21.25
N LYS A 507 21.14 -12.90 -20.75
CA LYS A 507 21.55 -13.22 -19.36
C LYS A 507 20.64 -12.61 -18.30
N ARG A 508 20.16 -11.38 -18.54
CA ARG A 508 19.22 -10.70 -17.63
C ARG A 508 17.88 -11.42 -17.64
N LEU A 509 17.37 -11.76 -18.82
CA LEU A 509 16.14 -12.52 -18.99
C LEU A 509 16.22 -13.91 -18.35
N ASP A 510 17.27 -14.69 -18.62
CA ASP A 510 17.52 -15.99 -18.00
C ASP A 510 17.46 -15.92 -16.46
N LYS A 511 18.04 -14.88 -15.90
CA LYS A 511 18.01 -14.66 -14.46
C LYS A 511 16.59 -14.31 -13.99
N ALA A 512 15.89 -13.43 -14.69
CA ALA A 512 14.52 -13.06 -14.36
C ALA A 512 13.57 -14.27 -14.41
N ILE A 513 13.70 -15.13 -15.42
CA ILE A 513 12.96 -16.40 -15.54
C ILE A 513 13.23 -17.28 -14.33
N LYS A 514 14.50 -17.57 -14.02
CA LYS A 514 14.87 -18.47 -12.92
C LYS A 514 14.38 -17.95 -11.57
N ASP A 515 14.63 -16.67 -11.29
CA ASP A 515 14.19 -16.03 -10.05
C ASP A 515 12.65 -16.10 -9.94
N THR A 516 11.92 -15.83 -11.03
CA THR A 516 10.45 -15.83 -11.05
C THR A 516 9.85 -17.23 -10.92
N VAL A 517 10.43 -18.24 -11.57
CA VAL A 517 9.97 -19.62 -11.39
C VAL A 517 10.28 -20.09 -9.97
N ASP A 518 11.50 -19.89 -9.48
CA ASP A 518 11.90 -20.36 -8.15
C ASP A 518 11.06 -19.71 -7.04
N LEU A 519 10.70 -18.43 -7.18
CA LEU A 519 9.97 -17.70 -6.14
C LEU A 519 8.51 -18.16 -6.02
N ILE A 520 7.82 -18.47 -7.13
CA ILE A 520 6.41 -18.91 -7.05
C ILE A 520 6.28 -20.28 -6.38
N HIS A 521 7.35 -21.08 -6.42
CA HIS A 521 7.49 -22.36 -5.73
C HIS A 521 8.03 -22.22 -4.29
N GLY A 522 8.13 -20.99 -3.77
CA GLY A 522 8.63 -20.73 -2.41
C GLY A 522 10.08 -21.17 -2.20
N ASN A 523 10.93 -21.04 -3.24
CA ASN A 523 12.30 -21.52 -3.23
C ASN A 523 13.30 -20.51 -3.84
N ALA A 524 13.10 -19.21 -3.59
CA ALA A 524 14.02 -18.17 -4.09
C ALA A 524 14.61 -17.31 -2.97
N THR A 525 15.81 -16.79 -3.21
CA THR A 525 16.43 -15.72 -2.42
C THR A 525 17.04 -14.71 -3.38
N ILE A 526 16.42 -13.54 -3.46
CA ILE A 526 16.80 -12.48 -4.40
C ILE A 526 17.51 -11.40 -3.61
N LYS A 527 18.72 -11.04 -4.07
CA LYS A 527 19.52 -10.00 -3.43
C LYS A 527 18.95 -8.62 -3.76
N GLU A 528 19.08 -7.70 -2.81
CA GLU A 528 18.72 -6.30 -2.99
C GLU A 528 19.41 -5.69 -4.22
N LYS A 529 18.59 -5.07 -5.08
CA LYS A 529 19.01 -4.30 -6.25
C LYS A 529 18.07 -3.10 -6.34
N ARG A 530 18.62 -1.90 -6.45
CA ARG A 530 17.83 -0.67 -6.60
C ARG A 530 16.81 -0.84 -7.73
N GLY A 531 15.56 -0.45 -7.47
CA GLY A 531 14.50 -0.54 -8.46
C GLY A 531 13.81 -1.91 -8.55
N HIS A 532 14.20 -2.89 -7.74
CA HIS A 532 13.70 -4.26 -7.82
C HIS A 532 13.32 -4.76 -6.43
N ALA A 533 12.23 -5.52 -6.34
CA ALA A 533 11.91 -6.26 -5.14
C ALA A 533 13.02 -7.29 -4.82
N SER A 534 13.21 -7.55 -3.54
CA SER A 534 14.20 -8.51 -3.03
C SER A 534 13.70 -9.17 -1.76
N GLY A 535 14.45 -10.18 -1.31
CA GLY A 535 14.17 -10.89 -0.08
C GLY A 535 14.14 -12.40 -0.30
N ARG A 536 13.65 -13.11 0.71
CA ARG A 536 13.50 -14.56 0.69
C ARG A 536 12.06 -14.92 0.40
N TYR A 537 11.84 -15.72 -0.63
CA TYR A 537 10.52 -16.13 -1.10
C TYR A 537 10.30 -17.58 -0.72
N THR A 538 9.45 -17.81 0.27
CA THR A 538 9.20 -19.12 0.87
C THR A 538 7.74 -19.57 0.75
N ALA A 539 6.85 -18.65 0.37
CA ALA A 539 5.44 -18.94 0.09
C ALA A 539 5.30 -19.65 -1.26
N ASP A 540 4.89 -20.91 -1.24
CA ASP A 540 4.56 -21.67 -2.45
C ASP A 540 3.15 -21.30 -2.92
N VAL A 541 3.09 -20.42 -3.91
CA VAL A 541 1.85 -19.99 -4.59
C VAL A 541 1.66 -20.70 -5.93
N SER A 542 2.57 -21.61 -6.32
CA SER A 542 2.56 -22.29 -7.62
C SER A 542 1.23 -22.96 -8.00
N PRO A 543 0.40 -23.48 -7.06
CA PRO A 543 -0.94 -23.98 -7.38
C PRO A 543 -1.86 -22.90 -7.94
N TYR A 544 -1.74 -21.66 -7.45
CA TYR A 544 -2.62 -20.55 -7.83
C TYR A 544 -2.14 -19.80 -9.08
N VAL A 545 -0.93 -20.08 -9.58
CA VAL A 545 -0.40 -19.46 -10.81
C VAL A 545 -0.87 -20.23 -12.04
N ILE A 546 -1.88 -19.68 -12.74
CA ILE A 546 -2.55 -20.34 -13.87
C ILE A 546 -2.13 -19.80 -15.23
N GLY A 547 -1.13 -18.92 -15.29
CA GLY A 547 -0.64 -18.41 -16.56
C GLY A 547 0.66 -17.61 -16.44
N TRP A 548 1.55 -17.83 -17.39
CA TRP A 548 2.68 -16.96 -17.67
C TRP A 548 2.28 -15.92 -18.74
N VAL A 549 2.60 -14.64 -18.50
CA VAL A 549 2.46 -13.55 -19.49
C VAL A 549 3.80 -12.84 -19.60
N LEU A 550 4.69 -13.37 -20.43
CA LEU A 550 6.10 -12.98 -20.46
C LEU A 550 6.35 -11.71 -21.27
N GLY A 551 7.34 -10.91 -20.88
CA GLY A 551 7.78 -9.74 -21.64
C GLY A 551 7.04 -8.45 -21.33
N ILE A 552 7.25 -7.46 -22.20
CA ILE A 552 6.74 -6.09 -22.10
C ILE A 552 5.97 -5.74 -23.38
N GLU A 553 5.47 -4.52 -23.49
CA GLU A 553 5.03 -3.96 -24.75
C GLU A 553 6.27 -3.74 -25.64
N TRP A 554 6.32 -4.40 -26.80
CA TRP A 554 7.54 -4.45 -27.62
C TRP A 554 7.73 -3.16 -28.41
N ASP A 555 8.92 -2.54 -28.32
CA ASP A 555 9.29 -1.44 -29.20
C ASP A 555 9.39 -1.93 -30.66
N PRO A 556 8.58 -1.37 -31.59
CA PRO A 556 8.53 -1.84 -32.98
C PRO A 556 9.87 -1.76 -33.71
N LYS A 557 10.71 -0.77 -33.40
CA LYS A 557 12.02 -0.61 -34.04
C LYS A 557 12.99 -1.70 -33.57
N VAL A 558 12.92 -2.11 -32.31
CA VAL A 558 13.73 -3.23 -31.82
C VAL A 558 13.30 -4.55 -32.48
N VAL A 559 12.00 -4.76 -32.68
CA VAL A 559 11.49 -5.94 -33.42
C VAL A 559 12.04 -5.96 -34.84
N VAL A 560 11.92 -4.85 -35.59
CA VAL A 560 12.46 -4.73 -36.95
C VAL A 560 13.98 -4.96 -36.98
N SER A 561 14.73 -4.25 -36.12
CA SER A 561 16.19 -4.36 -36.09
C SER A 561 16.66 -5.77 -35.76
N THR A 562 16.00 -6.46 -34.82
CA THR A 562 16.30 -7.87 -34.49
C THR A 562 16.05 -8.77 -35.71
N ASN A 563 14.91 -8.59 -36.38
CA ASN A 563 14.56 -9.36 -37.57
C ASN A 563 15.58 -9.17 -38.71
N GLU A 564 16.08 -7.95 -38.91
CA GLU A 564 17.10 -7.66 -39.92
C GLU A 564 18.48 -8.23 -39.56
N LYS A 565 18.91 -8.11 -38.29
CA LYS A 565 20.22 -8.60 -37.82
C LYS A 565 20.34 -10.11 -37.93
N HIS A 566 19.23 -10.82 -37.77
CA HIS A 566 19.16 -12.28 -37.74
C HIS A 566 18.40 -12.86 -38.94
N GLU A 567 18.40 -12.15 -40.09
CA GLU A 567 17.72 -12.59 -41.30
C GLU A 567 18.16 -14.01 -41.72
N GLY A 568 17.18 -14.90 -41.96
CA GLY A 568 17.43 -16.27 -42.35
C GLY A 568 17.74 -17.22 -41.19
N MET A 569 17.48 -16.81 -39.94
CA MET A 569 17.47 -17.70 -38.78
C MET A 569 16.57 -18.92 -39.03
N THR A 570 17.04 -20.10 -38.60
CA THR A 570 16.26 -21.33 -38.73
C THR A 570 15.18 -21.39 -37.65
N GLU A 571 14.06 -22.04 -37.95
CA GLU A 571 13.00 -22.31 -36.98
C GLU A 571 13.53 -22.87 -35.65
N TYR A 572 12.94 -22.40 -34.55
CA TYR A 572 13.21 -22.90 -33.21
C TYR A 572 12.58 -24.28 -33.01
N GLN A 573 13.32 -25.16 -32.34
CA GLN A 573 12.90 -26.53 -32.02
C GLN A 573 13.21 -26.79 -30.54
N GLY A 574 12.30 -26.35 -29.67
CA GLY A 574 12.43 -26.45 -28.23
C GLY A 574 11.94 -27.78 -27.65
N ASN A 575 11.93 -27.86 -26.32
CA ASN A 575 11.47 -29.05 -25.61
C ASN A 575 9.94 -29.17 -25.60
N TYR A 576 9.26 -28.03 -25.53
CA TYR A 576 7.80 -27.89 -25.36
C TYR A 576 7.17 -27.01 -26.43
N LEU A 577 7.92 -26.05 -26.98
CA LEU A 577 7.48 -25.13 -28.02
C LEU A 577 8.41 -25.17 -29.24
N ASN A 578 7.84 -24.99 -30.43
CA ASN A 578 8.57 -24.81 -31.68
C ASN A 578 8.04 -23.59 -32.42
N THR A 579 8.75 -23.15 -33.46
CA THR A 579 8.23 -22.15 -34.39
C THR A 579 8.00 -22.72 -35.80
N LYS A 580 7.15 -22.04 -36.55
CA LYS A 580 6.93 -22.29 -37.97
C LYS A 580 6.51 -21.05 -38.72
N GLY A 581 7.36 -20.61 -39.64
CA GLY A 581 7.18 -19.37 -40.39
C GLY A 581 7.45 -18.13 -39.56
N ALA A 582 8.18 -18.27 -38.45
CA ALA A 582 8.46 -17.18 -37.53
C ALA A 582 9.60 -16.27 -38.02
N SER A 583 9.47 -14.98 -37.74
CA SER A 583 10.55 -14.01 -37.78
C SER A 583 11.58 -14.27 -36.66
N PRO A 584 12.82 -13.75 -36.78
CA PRO A 584 13.82 -13.92 -35.73
C PRO A 584 13.40 -13.42 -34.35
N PHE A 585 12.63 -12.32 -34.26
CA PHE A 585 12.10 -11.82 -33.00
C PHE A 585 11.06 -12.78 -32.40
N GLU A 586 10.16 -13.32 -33.22
CA GLU A 586 9.20 -14.35 -32.77
C GLU A 586 9.90 -15.66 -32.34
N ILE A 587 11.03 -16.00 -32.98
CA ILE A 587 11.91 -17.10 -32.54
C ILE A 587 12.46 -16.82 -31.13
N TRP A 588 12.93 -15.61 -30.86
CA TRP A 588 13.39 -15.21 -29.54
C TRP A 588 12.27 -15.30 -28.48
N VAL A 589 11.06 -14.86 -28.82
CA VAL A 589 9.89 -14.98 -27.94
C VAL A 589 9.57 -16.45 -27.64
N ALA A 590 9.62 -17.32 -28.66
CA ALA A 590 9.41 -18.76 -28.48
C ALA A 590 10.49 -19.41 -27.61
N GLU A 591 11.75 -19.00 -27.75
CA GLU A 591 12.88 -19.44 -26.90
C GLU A 591 12.65 -19.03 -25.44
N MET A 592 12.30 -17.76 -25.18
CA MET A 592 11.94 -17.27 -23.84
C MET A 592 10.82 -18.07 -23.18
N MET A 593 9.76 -18.37 -23.94
CA MET A 593 8.64 -19.17 -23.43
C MET A 593 9.07 -20.61 -23.14
N ASP A 594 9.84 -21.24 -24.04
CA ASP A 594 10.29 -22.63 -23.89
C ASP A 594 11.30 -22.78 -22.74
N ASP A 595 12.17 -21.81 -22.54
CA ASP A 595 13.13 -21.77 -21.42
C ASP A 595 12.42 -21.63 -20.08
N THR A 596 11.37 -20.80 -20.01
CA THR A 596 10.53 -20.66 -18.81
C THR A 596 9.87 -21.99 -18.44
N VAL A 597 9.23 -22.64 -19.42
CA VAL A 597 8.59 -23.95 -19.23
C VAL A 597 9.62 -25.04 -18.93
N SER A 598 10.75 -25.06 -19.64
CA SER A 598 11.81 -26.07 -19.46
C SER A 598 12.43 -25.98 -18.08
N TYR A 599 12.75 -24.77 -17.61
CA TYR A 599 13.34 -24.59 -16.29
C TYR A 599 12.39 -25.06 -15.19
N GLU A 600 11.11 -24.70 -15.27
CA GLU A 600 10.11 -25.16 -14.32
C GLU A 600 9.94 -26.69 -14.35
N MET A 601 9.87 -27.28 -15.55
CA MET A 601 9.75 -28.71 -15.71
C MET A 601 10.95 -29.46 -15.10
N ASP A 602 12.16 -28.96 -15.30
CA ASP A 602 13.38 -29.58 -14.80
C ASP A 602 13.53 -29.46 -13.28
N GLN A 603 13.16 -28.32 -12.68
CA GLN A 603 13.31 -28.07 -11.25
C GLN A 603 12.14 -28.61 -10.43
N TYR A 604 10.91 -28.47 -10.92
CA TYR A 604 9.70 -28.69 -10.14
C TYR A 604 8.78 -29.75 -10.74
N ASN A 605 8.91 -30.06 -12.04
CA ASN A 605 8.01 -30.97 -12.77
C ASN A 605 6.55 -30.46 -12.80
N TRP A 606 6.42 -29.16 -13.12
CA TRP A 606 5.16 -28.43 -13.27
C TRP A 606 5.00 -27.83 -14.68
N GLN A 607 3.75 -27.64 -15.09
CA GLN A 607 3.39 -26.85 -16.27
C GLN A 607 2.19 -25.96 -15.96
N ARG A 608 2.11 -24.84 -16.67
CA ARG A 608 0.95 -23.94 -16.69
C ARG A 608 0.84 -23.25 -18.05
N PRO A 609 -0.33 -22.72 -18.42
CA PRO A 609 -0.52 -22.02 -19.68
C PRO A 609 0.52 -20.90 -19.87
N VAL A 610 0.99 -20.71 -21.10
CA VAL A 610 2.02 -19.71 -21.42
C VAL A 610 1.53 -18.75 -22.49
N SER A 611 1.92 -17.49 -22.33
CA SER A 611 1.69 -16.39 -23.27
C SER A 611 2.83 -15.37 -23.15
N PHE A 612 2.82 -14.39 -24.05
CA PHE A 612 3.66 -13.21 -23.96
C PHE A 612 2.78 -11.96 -24.10
N THR A 613 3.24 -10.86 -23.52
CA THR A 613 2.60 -9.56 -23.64
C THR A 613 2.64 -9.12 -25.09
N ASN A 614 1.48 -8.76 -25.64
CA ASN A 614 1.41 -8.07 -26.92
C ASN A 614 0.61 -6.78 -26.75
N TRP A 615 1.04 -5.72 -27.43
CA TRP A 615 0.32 -4.46 -27.51
C TRP A 615 -0.23 -4.32 -28.93
N VAL A 616 -1.31 -3.57 -29.10
CA VAL A 616 -1.99 -3.49 -30.41
C VAL A 616 -1.11 -2.91 -31.53
N THR A 617 -0.07 -2.12 -31.19
CA THR A 617 0.95 -1.62 -32.14
C THR A 617 1.74 -2.72 -32.84
N THR A 618 1.89 -3.89 -32.21
CA THR A 618 2.60 -5.04 -32.77
C THR A 618 1.67 -6.23 -33.00
N ASP A 619 0.36 -5.96 -33.15
CA ASP A 619 -0.61 -6.99 -33.49
C ASP A 619 -0.38 -7.55 -34.90
N LEU A 620 -1.17 -8.57 -35.27
CA LEU A 620 -1.07 -9.28 -36.55
C LEU A 620 -2.09 -8.79 -37.59
N LEU A 621 -2.76 -7.67 -37.34
CA LEU A 621 -3.67 -7.02 -38.27
C LEU A 621 -2.89 -5.97 -39.09
N GLU A 622 -3.47 -5.52 -40.19
CA GLU A 622 -2.96 -4.35 -40.93
C GLU A 622 -3.93 -3.20 -40.68
N HIS A 623 -3.40 -2.00 -40.41
CA HIS A 623 -4.21 -0.82 -40.06
C HIS A 623 -3.98 0.35 -41.03
N PRO A 624 -4.54 0.31 -42.26
CA PRO A 624 -4.36 1.38 -43.26
C PRO A 624 -4.77 2.79 -42.82
N ALA A 625 -5.58 2.92 -41.77
CA ALA A 625 -5.96 4.19 -41.19
C ALA A 625 -4.92 4.78 -40.21
N GLU A 626 -3.92 4.02 -39.76
CA GLU A 626 -2.93 4.46 -38.77
C GLU A 626 -2.02 5.57 -39.34
N PRO A 627 -2.02 6.79 -38.75
CA PRO A 627 -1.14 7.87 -39.19
C PRO A 627 0.33 7.72 -38.76
N SER A 628 0.61 7.01 -37.66
CA SER A 628 1.97 6.81 -37.15
C SER A 628 2.60 5.57 -37.78
N GLU A 629 3.67 5.74 -38.55
CA GLU A 629 4.39 4.59 -39.15
C GLU A 629 4.91 3.60 -38.10
N GLU A 630 5.16 4.05 -36.87
CA GLU A 630 5.63 3.20 -35.77
C GLU A 630 4.52 2.30 -35.20
N GLU A 631 3.26 2.75 -35.27
CA GLU A 631 2.11 2.08 -34.64
C GLU A 631 1.52 0.93 -35.47
N ASP A 632 1.96 0.78 -36.73
CA ASP A 632 1.62 -0.32 -37.65
C ASP A 632 2.88 -0.78 -38.44
N LEU A 633 4.04 -0.77 -37.77
CA LEU A 633 5.34 -1.00 -38.41
C LEU A 633 5.64 -2.48 -38.66
N VAL A 634 5.32 -3.34 -37.68
CA VAL A 634 5.73 -4.74 -37.65
C VAL A 634 4.82 -5.54 -36.73
N SER A 635 4.54 -6.79 -37.11
CA SER A 635 3.74 -7.71 -36.30
C SER A 635 4.61 -8.67 -35.49
N VAL A 636 4.10 -9.07 -34.33
CA VAL A 636 4.58 -10.22 -33.55
C VAL A 636 3.42 -11.19 -33.39
N ASP A 637 3.38 -12.25 -34.20
CA ASP A 637 2.27 -13.19 -34.32
C ASP A 637 2.39 -14.39 -33.37
N PRO A 638 1.54 -14.53 -32.33
CA PRO A 638 1.53 -15.70 -31.46
C PRO A 638 1.23 -17.02 -32.18
N ASN A 639 0.56 -17.00 -33.34
CA ASN A 639 0.12 -18.19 -34.06
C ASN A 639 1.26 -18.96 -34.75
N VAL A 640 2.47 -18.37 -34.86
CA VAL A 640 3.65 -19.05 -35.44
C VAL A 640 4.33 -20.00 -34.44
N ILE A 641 3.93 -19.96 -33.17
CA ILE A 641 4.45 -20.82 -32.10
C ILE A 641 3.57 -22.08 -32.00
N GLU A 642 4.15 -23.25 -32.26
CA GLU A 642 3.49 -24.55 -32.23
C GLU A 642 3.85 -25.33 -30.94
N LEU A 643 2.87 -25.99 -30.33
CA LEU A 643 3.05 -26.81 -29.12
C LEU A 643 3.54 -28.22 -29.44
N ASN A 644 4.45 -28.75 -28.63
CA ASN A 644 4.83 -30.16 -28.64
C ASN A 644 3.84 -31.03 -27.86
N ASP A 645 3.76 -32.33 -28.21
CA ASP A 645 2.91 -33.33 -27.52
C ASP A 645 3.21 -33.50 -26.01
N LYS A 646 4.36 -33.01 -25.54
CA LYS A 646 4.79 -33.05 -24.13
C LYS A 646 4.29 -31.87 -23.31
N TYR A 647 3.64 -30.88 -23.94
CA TYR A 647 3.16 -29.68 -23.29
C TYR A 647 1.65 -29.74 -23.12
N TYR A 648 1.21 -30.04 -21.90
CA TYR A 648 -0.18 -30.33 -21.56
C TYR A 648 -0.98 -29.07 -21.22
N ALA A 649 -0.30 -28.02 -20.75
CA ALA A 649 -0.97 -26.82 -20.25
C ALA A 649 -1.46 -25.88 -21.36
N GLY A 650 -0.79 -25.86 -22.52
CA GLY A 650 -1.24 -25.09 -23.68
C GLY A 650 -0.79 -23.62 -23.72
N GLN A 651 -1.15 -22.93 -24.81
CA GLN A 651 -0.80 -21.53 -25.08
C GLN A 651 -2.05 -20.69 -25.33
N PHE A 652 -2.03 -19.45 -24.88
CA PHE A 652 -3.05 -18.44 -25.16
C PHE A 652 -2.39 -17.16 -25.67
N ALA A 653 -3.15 -16.32 -26.37
CA ALA A 653 -2.68 -14.99 -26.77
C ALA A 653 -3.11 -13.96 -25.71
N SER A 654 -2.27 -12.96 -25.45
CA SER A 654 -2.56 -11.91 -24.49
C SER A 654 -2.31 -10.54 -25.10
N TYR A 655 -3.29 -9.64 -24.99
CA TYR A 655 -3.20 -8.29 -25.55
C TYR A 655 -3.61 -7.23 -24.53
N HIS A 656 -2.86 -6.15 -24.48
CA HIS A 656 -3.32 -4.90 -23.88
C HIS A 656 -4.17 -4.18 -24.92
N ILE A 657 -5.44 -3.90 -24.61
CA ILE A 657 -6.38 -3.31 -25.56
C ILE A 657 -7.16 -2.21 -24.86
N TYR A 658 -6.90 -0.97 -25.27
CA TYR A 658 -7.61 0.21 -24.80
C TYR A 658 -8.53 0.74 -25.90
N PRO A 659 -9.65 1.41 -25.59
CA PRO A 659 -10.62 1.81 -26.61
C PRO A 659 -10.21 3.04 -27.42
N TYR A 660 -9.12 3.72 -27.06
CA TYR A 660 -8.84 5.10 -27.49
C TYR A 660 -7.53 5.30 -28.26
N TYR A 661 -6.53 4.41 -28.15
CA TYR A 661 -5.21 4.54 -28.79
C TYR A 661 -4.66 3.15 -29.12
N PRO A 662 -3.94 2.94 -30.25
CA PRO A 662 -3.53 3.90 -31.27
C PRO A 662 -4.67 4.49 -32.13
N ASP A 663 -4.31 5.42 -33.01
CA ASP A 663 -5.27 6.23 -33.77
C ASP A 663 -6.11 5.38 -34.73
N PHE A 664 -5.61 4.26 -35.25
CA PHE A 664 -6.41 3.34 -36.08
C PHE A 664 -7.71 2.89 -35.41
N LEU A 665 -7.75 2.78 -34.08
CA LEU A 665 -8.98 2.41 -33.34
C LEU A 665 -10.09 3.45 -33.53
N ASN A 666 -9.75 4.69 -33.88
CA ASN A 666 -10.71 5.78 -34.07
C ASN A 666 -10.99 6.12 -35.53
N TYR A 667 -10.21 5.57 -36.47
CA TYR A 667 -10.28 5.95 -37.88
C TYR A 667 -10.45 4.78 -38.86
N GLU A 668 -10.16 3.54 -38.45
CA GLU A 668 -10.38 2.37 -39.29
C GLU A 668 -11.89 2.14 -39.49
N GLU A 669 -12.34 2.16 -40.74
CA GLU A 669 -13.77 2.18 -41.04
C GLU A 669 -14.48 0.89 -40.59
N GLU A 670 -13.76 -0.24 -40.62
CA GLU A 670 -14.26 -1.53 -40.15
C GLU A 670 -14.57 -1.51 -38.66
N TYR A 671 -13.69 -0.92 -37.85
CA TYR A 671 -13.88 -0.84 -36.41
C TYR A 671 -14.95 0.19 -36.06
N VAL A 672 -14.82 1.42 -36.57
CA VAL A 672 -15.71 2.53 -36.22
C VAL A 672 -17.16 2.26 -36.63
N ASN A 673 -17.40 1.51 -37.72
CA ASN A 673 -18.75 1.18 -38.17
C ASN A 673 -19.26 -0.18 -37.69
N TYR A 674 -18.47 -0.94 -36.94
CA TYR A 674 -18.92 -2.19 -36.33
C TYR A 674 -20.09 -1.93 -35.38
N VAL A 675 -21.10 -2.79 -35.44
CA VAL A 675 -22.28 -2.73 -34.59
C VAL A 675 -22.23 -3.90 -33.62
N ASP A 676 -22.14 -3.60 -32.33
CA ASP A 676 -22.02 -4.61 -31.29
C ASP A 676 -23.33 -5.38 -31.04
N LYS A 677 -23.27 -6.35 -30.11
CA LYS A 677 -24.42 -7.17 -29.73
C LYS A 677 -25.63 -6.37 -29.21
N ASP A 678 -25.42 -5.14 -28.75
CA ASP A 678 -26.47 -4.28 -28.20
C ASP A 678 -27.06 -3.34 -29.28
N GLY A 679 -26.52 -3.37 -30.50
CA GLY A 679 -27.02 -2.62 -31.65
C GLY A 679 -26.39 -1.23 -31.80
N GLU A 680 -25.34 -0.94 -31.04
CA GLU A 680 -24.65 0.34 -31.04
C GLU A 680 -23.35 0.28 -31.84
N LYS A 681 -22.94 1.42 -32.41
CA LYS A 681 -21.60 1.50 -33.03
C LYS A 681 -20.53 1.45 -31.95
N ASN A 682 -19.49 0.63 -32.18
CA ASN A 682 -18.51 0.33 -31.14
C ASN A 682 -17.17 -0.07 -31.76
N ASN A 683 -16.23 0.88 -31.75
CA ASN A 683 -14.89 0.68 -32.32
C ASN A 683 -14.09 -0.39 -31.58
N TYR A 684 -14.22 -0.44 -30.25
CA TYR A 684 -13.55 -1.45 -29.43
C TYR A 684 -14.03 -2.86 -29.76
N ALA A 685 -15.35 -3.08 -29.83
CA ALA A 685 -15.90 -4.38 -30.22
C ALA A 685 -15.52 -4.77 -31.67
N GLY A 686 -15.45 -3.79 -32.58
CA GLY A 686 -14.99 -4.03 -33.95
C GLY A 686 -13.55 -4.52 -34.03
N TYR A 687 -12.64 -3.90 -33.28
CA TYR A 687 -11.25 -4.36 -33.17
C TYR A 687 -11.17 -5.77 -32.56
N LEU A 688 -11.90 -6.02 -31.46
CA LEU A 688 -11.95 -7.35 -30.85
C LEU A 688 -12.46 -8.41 -31.85
N ASN A 689 -13.46 -8.09 -32.66
CA ASN A 689 -13.96 -9.01 -33.67
C ASN A 689 -12.89 -9.35 -34.71
N ALA A 690 -12.18 -8.34 -35.23
CA ALA A 690 -11.11 -8.52 -36.20
C ALA A 690 -9.97 -9.39 -35.65
N LEU A 691 -9.49 -9.09 -34.44
CA LEU A 691 -8.41 -9.82 -33.79
C LEU A 691 -8.81 -11.28 -33.47
N ARG A 692 -10.05 -11.52 -33.03
CA ARG A 692 -10.57 -12.88 -32.80
C ARG A 692 -10.57 -13.73 -34.07
N ASN A 693 -10.84 -13.15 -35.23
CA ASN A 693 -10.92 -13.87 -36.50
C ASN A 693 -9.57 -14.37 -37.02
N VAL A 694 -8.45 -13.80 -36.55
CA VAL A 694 -7.10 -14.16 -36.99
C VAL A 694 -6.36 -15.10 -36.03
N HIS A 695 -6.92 -15.39 -34.86
CA HIS A 695 -6.31 -16.31 -33.89
C HIS A 695 -6.92 -17.72 -33.92
N SER A 696 -6.07 -18.73 -33.68
CA SER A 696 -6.48 -20.12 -33.47
C SER A 696 -6.55 -20.55 -32.00
N MET A 697 -6.12 -19.69 -31.07
CA MET A 697 -6.06 -19.95 -29.62
C MET A 697 -6.96 -18.98 -28.85
N PRO A 698 -7.30 -19.25 -27.57
CA PRO A 698 -7.99 -18.29 -26.72
C PRO A 698 -7.21 -16.97 -26.61
N ILE A 699 -7.92 -15.84 -26.57
CA ILE A 699 -7.31 -14.52 -26.34
C ILE A 699 -7.76 -14.00 -24.98
N LEU A 700 -6.81 -13.65 -24.12
CA LEU A 700 -7.02 -12.89 -22.90
C LEU A 700 -6.79 -11.40 -23.19
N VAL A 701 -7.74 -10.55 -22.87
CA VAL A 701 -7.46 -9.10 -22.82
C VAL A 701 -6.73 -8.83 -21.51
N ALA A 702 -5.40 -8.78 -21.59
CA ALA A 702 -4.53 -8.69 -20.43
C ALA A 702 -4.54 -7.30 -19.78
N GLU A 703 -4.96 -6.27 -20.52
CA GLU A 703 -5.26 -4.94 -19.98
C GLU A 703 -6.42 -4.30 -20.75
N PHE A 704 -7.36 -3.70 -20.02
CA PHE A 704 -8.36 -2.79 -20.56
C PHE A 704 -8.81 -1.82 -19.47
N GLY A 705 -9.30 -0.65 -19.88
CA GLY A 705 -9.96 0.29 -18.97
C GLY A 705 -9.88 1.73 -19.43
N VAL A 706 -10.53 2.64 -18.71
CA VAL A 706 -10.35 4.09 -18.86
C VAL A 706 -10.06 4.73 -17.49
N PRO A 707 -9.34 5.87 -17.42
CA PRO A 707 -9.06 6.51 -16.14
C PRO A 707 -10.19 7.45 -15.71
N ALA A 708 -10.42 7.55 -14.40
CA ALA A 708 -11.33 8.48 -13.75
C ALA A 708 -10.63 9.82 -13.39
N SER A 709 -9.97 10.44 -14.37
CA SER A 709 -9.19 11.67 -14.18
C SER A 709 -9.91 12.91 -14.68
N ARG A 710 -9.54 14.08 -14.14
CA ARG A 710 -9.86 15.38 -14.74
C ARG A 710 -9.09 15.64 -16.03
N GLY A 711 -7.82 15.26 -16.10
CA GLY A 711 -7.00 15.34 -17.31
C GLY A 711 -7.47 14.38 -18.41
N MET A 712 -7.45 14.79 -19.69
CA MET A 712 -7.64 13.95 -20.87
C MET A 712 -6.36 13.94 -21.71
N THR A 713 -6.02 12.77 -22.23
CA THR A 713 -4.83 12.57 -23.09
C THR A 713 -5.20 12.15 -24.49
N HIS A 714 -6.30 11.40 -24.65
CA HIS A 714 -6.78 10.99 -25.96
C HIS A 714 -8.30 10.94 -26.02
N ARG A 715 -8.86 11.31 -27.17
CA ARG A 715 -10.31 11.23 -27.43
C ARG A 715 -10.66 9.92 -28.13
N ASN A 716 -11.79 9.34 -27.77
CA ASN A 716 -12.41 8.23 -28.49
C ASN A 716 -13.63 8.70 -29.29
N VAL A 717 -13.85 8.14 -30.48
CA VAL A 717 -14.95 8.51 -31.39
C VAL A 717 -16.36 8.32 -30.78
N TYR A 718 -16.51 7.44 -29.78
CA TYR A 718 -17.76 7.16 -29.06
C TYR A 718 -17.71 7.54 -27.57
N GLY A 719 -16.73 8.35 -27.15
CA GLY A 719 -16.66 8.91 -25.80
C GLY A 719 -15.97 8.05 -24.75
N MET A 720 -15.37 6.91 -25.12
CA MET A 720 -14.54 6.09 -24.23
C MET A 720 -13.13 6.66 -24.11
N ASN A 721 -13.02 7.92 -23.64
CA ASN A 721 -11.79 8.72 -23.70
C ASN A 721 -10.73 8.22 -22.71
N GLN A 722 -9.45 8.50 -23.01
CA GLN A 722 -8.36 8.36 -22.06
C GLN A 722 -8.35 9.58 -21.12
N GLY A 723 -9.26 9.56 -20.15
CA GLY A 723 -9.43 10.59 -19.14
C GLY A 723 -10.57 11.56 -19.42
N PHE A 724 -10.75 12.52 -18.50
CA PHE A 724 -11.96 13.33 -18.37
C PHE A 724 -13.23 12.47 -18.23
N ASN A 725 -13.14 11.45 -17.38
CA ASN A 725 -14.27 10.62 -16.96
C ASN A 725 -14.43 10.76 -15.44
N SER A 726 -15.68 10.83 -14.98
CA SER A 726 -15.98 10.64 -13.55
C SER A 726 -15.77 9.18 -13.12
N GLU A 727 -15.70 8.92 -11.81
CA GLU A 727 -15.63 7.55 -11.29
C GLU A 727 -16.81 6.67 -11.78
N GLU A 728 -18.00 7.26 -11.87
CA GLU A 728 -19.17 6.57 -12.42
C GLU A 728 -19.00 6.27 -13.92
N GLU A 729 -18.52 7.23 -14.71
CA GLU A 729 -18.27 7.04 -16.15
C GLU A 729 -17.16 6.04 -16.44
N GLN A 730 -16.11 6.01 -15.63
CA GLN A 730 -15.08 4.96 -15.64
C GLN A 730 -15.73 3.60 -15.47
N GLY A 731 -16.47 3.37 -14.37
CA GLY A 731 -17.08 2.08 -14.10
C GLY A 731 -18.08 1.64 -15.18
N ARG A 732 -18.89 2.57 -15.71
CA ARG A 732 -19.82 2.27 -16.81
C ARG A 732 -19.08 1.91 -18.11
N THR A 733 -17.99 2.60 -18.41
CA THR A 733 -17.17 2.32 -19.59
C THR A 733 -16.47 0.98 -19.44
N ASP A 734 -15.80 0.72 -18.32
CA ASP A 734 -15.10 -0.54 -18.05
C ASP A 734 -16.06 -1.73 -18.07
N ALA A 735 -17.27 -1.58 -17.50
CA ALA A 735 -18.30 -2.62 -17.58
C ALA A 735 -18.73 -2.89 -19.03
N LYS A 736 -18.85 -1.84 -19.86
CA LYS A 736 -19.13 -1.99 -21.29
C LYS A 736 -17.99 -2.70 -22.02
N LEU A 737 -16.73 -2.31 -21.77
CA LEU A 737 -15.55 -2.96 -22.35
C LEU A 737 -15.50 -4.45 -21.99
N PHE A 738 -15.69 -4.79 -20.72
CA PHE A 738 -15.74 -6.18 -20.27
C PHE A 738 -16.90 -6.96 -20.92
N GLY A 739 -18.09 -6.36 -21.01
CA GLY A 739 -19.22 -6.95 -21.72
C GLY A 739 -18.92 -7.24 -23.20
N ASN A 740 -18.17 -6.37 -23.88
CA ASN A 740 -17.74 -6.58 -25.26
C ASN A 740 -16.75 -7.75 -25.36
N ILE A 741 -15.75 -7.80 -24.48
CA ILE A 741 -14.77 -8.91 -24.38
C ILE A 741 -15.50 -10.25 -24.26
N VAL A 742 -16.47 -10.34 -23.35
CA VAL A 742 -17.25 -11.57 -23.16
C VAL A 742 -18.06 -11.91 -24.42
N SER A 743 -18.70 -10.91 -25.04
CA SER A 743 -19.55 -11.13 -26.21
C SER A 743 -18.80 -11.54 -27.48
N GLU A 744 -17.57 -11.08 -27.65
CA GLU A 744 -16.67 -11.46 -28.76
C GLU A 744 -15.91 -12.77 -28.47
N ASN A 745 -16.33 -13.51 -27.42
CA ASN A 745 -15.85 -14.84 -27.07
C ASN A 745 -14.35 -14.92 -26.69
N TYR A 746 -13.84 -13.89 -26.01
CA TYR A 746 -12.48 -13.87 -25.44
C TYR A 746 -12.41 -14.68 -24.13
N ALA A 747 -11.22 -15.11 -23.71
CA ALA A 747 -10.99 -15.84 -22.46
C ALA A 747 -11.42 -15.08 -21.20
N GLY A 748 -11.45 -13.74 -21.29
CA GLY A 748 -11.81 -12.83 -20.21
C GLY A 748 -10.98 -11.56 -20.30
N GLY A 749 -10.98 -10.79 -19.22
CA GLY A 749 -10.31 -9.49 -19.16
C GLY A 749 -9.74 -9.18 -17.79
N LEU A 750 -8.66 -8.42 -17.78
CA LEU A 750 -8.01 -7.88 -16.59
C LEU A 750 -8.07 -6.33 -16.65
N ILE A 751 -8.80 -5.72 -15.71
CA ILE A 751 -8.95 -4.26 -15.64
C ILE A 751 -7.61 -3.64 -15.26
N PHE A 752 -7.18 -2.59 -15.96
CA PHE A 752 -6.08 -1.73 -15.55
C PHE A 752 -6.68 -0.50 -14.85
N SER A 753 -6.63 -0.39 -13.51
CA SER A 753 -5.90 -1.24 -12.54
C SER A 753 -6.64 -1.37 -11.19
N TRP A 754 -6.08 -2.15 -10.26
CA TRP A 754 -6.59 -2.24 -8.89
C TRP A 754 -6.52 -0.90 -8.16
N GLN A 755 -5.33 -0.32 -8.03
CA GLN A 755 -5.09 0.95 -7.32
C GLN A 755 -4.59 2.07 -8.25
N ASP A 756 -4.85 3.32 -7.83
CA ASP A 756 -4.24 4.52 -8.41
C ASP A 756 -2.74 4.58 -8.08
N GLU A 757 -1.96 5.20 -8.96
CA GLU A 757 -0.49 5.24 -8.82
C GLU A 757 0.04 6.65 -9.10
N TRP A 758 0.29 7.42 -8.03
CA TRP A 758 0.67 8.85 -8.11
C TRP A 758 1.99 9.11 -8.83
N PHE A 759 2.90 8.14 -8.90
CA PHE A 759 4.19 8.32 -9.59
C PHE A 759 4.06 8.35 -11.12
N LYS A 760 2.93 7.88 -11.68
CA LYS A 760 2.74 7.75 -13.13
C LYS A 760 2.73 9.12 -13.82
N ARG A 761 3.07 9.09 -15.10
CA ARG A 761 3.22 10.24 -15.99
C ARG A 761 2.57 9.95 -17.33
N THR A 762 2.19 11.00 -18.06
CA THR A 762 1.71 10.90 -19.45
C THR A 762 2.39 11.95 -20.32
N TRP A 763 2.44 11.72 -21.63
CA TRP A 763 3.25 12.52 -22.56
C TRP A 763 2.87 14.02 -22.60
N ASN A 764 1.60 14.36 -22.36
CA ASN A 764 1.12 15.74 -22.44
C ASN A 764 1.24 16.52 -21.12
N THR A 765 1.66 15.87 -20.02
CA THR A 765 1.89 16.50 -18.69
C THR A 765 3.26 16.22 -18.07
N MET A 766 4.02 15.24 -18.57
CA MET A 766 5.26 14.77 -17.93
C MET A 766 6.38 15.82 -17.81
N ASP A 767 6.38 16.85 -18.66
CA ASP A 767 7.35 17.95 -18.62
C ASP A 767 6.90 19.09 -17.67
N HIS A 768 5.69 18.98 -17.11
CA HIS A 768 5.05 20.04 -16.31
C HIS A 768 5.19 19.81 -14.80
N ASP A 769 5.73 18.66 -14.39
CA ASP A 769 5.95 18.30 -12.98
C ASP A 769 7.43 18.10 -12.65
N ASN A 770 7.74 17.84 -11.38
CA ASN A 770 9.06 17.40 -10.96
C ASN A 770 9.11 15.87 -10.92
N SER A 771 9.90 15.27 -11.81
CA SER A 771 10.02 13.81 -11.95
C SER A 771 10.47 13.09 -10.67
N ASP A 772 11.27 13.77 -9.84
CA ASP A 772 11.80 13.21 -8.59
C ASP A 772 10.80 13.32 -7.43
N ARG A 773 9.66 13.97 -7.65
CA ARG A 773 8.66 14.27 -6.61
C ARG A 773 7.24 13.78 -6.90
N ARG A 774 7.02 13.07 -8.02
CA ARG A 774 5.68 12.57 -8.41
C ARG A 774 4.97 11.71 -7.34
N PRO A 775 5.64 10.80 -6.60
CA PRO A 775 4.94 9.99 -5.60
C PRO A 775 4.37 10.78 -4.41
N PHE A 776 4.82 12.01 -4.18
CA PHE A 776 4.52 12.76 -2.95
C PHE A 776 3.28 13.66 -3.07
N TRP A 777 2.58 13.66 -4.21
CA TRP A 777 1.36 14.42 -4.41
C TRP A 777 0.55 13.82 -5.56
N SER A 778 -0.76 14.06 -5.59
CA SER A 778 -1.63 13.53 -6.64
C SER A 778 -1.88 14.59 -7.71
N ASN A 779 -1.52 14.30 -8.96
CA ASN A 779 -1.76 15.20 -10.09
C ASN A 779 -3.00 14.76 -10.87
N ASP A 780 -4.14 15.38 -10.58
CA ASP A 780 -5.41 15.05 -11.24
C ASP A 780 -5.47 15.42 -12.74
N GLN A 781 -4.51 16.21 -13.23
CA GLN A 781 -4.34 16.48 -14.66
C GLN A 781 -3.62 15.35 -15.41
N THR A 782 -2.95 14.44 -14.70
CA THR A 782 -2.24 13.30 -15.29
C THR A 782 -3.14 12.07 -15.22
N ASN A 783 -3.78 11.74 -16.35
CA ASN A 783 -4.75 10.64 -16.42
C ASN A 783 -4.19 9.28 -15.96
N GLU A 784 -2.89 9.02 -16.24
CA GLU A 784 -2.23 7.75 -15.92
C GLU A 784 -2.19 7.45 -14.42
N GLN A 785 -2.34 8.47 -13.56
CA GLN A 785 -2.39 8.26 -12.11
C GLN A 785 -3.74 7.72 -11.61
N GLN A 786 -4.80 7.77 -12.42
CA GLN A 786 -6.20 7.64 -11.96
C GLN A 786 -6.95 6.43 -12.58
N PHE A 787 -6.24 5.35 -12.93
CA PHE A 787 -6.84 4.13 -13.48
C PHE A 787 -7.40 3.16 -12.43
N GLY A 788 -7.01 3.31 -11.17
CA GLY A 788 -7.39 2.41 -10.09
C GLY A 788 -8.89 2.39 -9.84
N LEU A 789 -9.40 1.23 -9.42
CA LEU A 789 -10.71 1.08 -8.76
C LEU A 789 -10.65 1.47 -7.28
N LEU A 790 -9.45 1.47 -6.70
CA LEU A 790 -9.08 2.00 -5.39
C LEU A 790 -8.34 3.34 -5.57
N SER A 791 -8.87 4.40 -4.97
CA SER A 791 -8.21 5.71 -4.87
C SER A 791 -7.34 5.78 -3.62
N PHE A 792 -6.29 6.59 -3.69
CA PHE A 792 -5.65 7.17 -2.53
C PHE A 792 -6.07 8.64 -2.46
N ASP A 793 -7.00 8.95 -1.56
CA ASP A 793 -7.50 10.29 -1.34
C ASP A 793 -6.58 11.03 -0.34
N PRO A 794 -6.39 12.35 -0.47
CA PRO A 794 -5.45 13.12 0.35
C PRO A 794 -5.91 13.23 1.83
N GLY A 795 -4.96 13.35 2.74
CA GLY A 795 -5.20 13.42 4.19
C GLY A 795 -5.55 12.06 4.82
N ASN A 796 -5.54 12.01 6.16
CA ASN A 796 -6.04 10.83 6.91
C ASN A 796 -7.54 10.63 6.74
N ASP A 797 -8.25 11.74 6.54
CA ASP A 797 -9.63 11.85 6.08
C ASP A 797 -9.69 13.08 5.14
N LEU A 798 -10.74 13.16 4.31
CA LEU A 798 -10.94 14.32 3.45
C LEU A 798 -11.11 15.60 4.27
N THR A 799 -10.14 16.51 4.16
CA THR A 799 -10.16 17.78 4.90
C THR A 799 -11.30 18.69 4.46
N ILE A 800 -11.55 18.80 3.15
CA ILE A 800 -12.63 19.62 2.59
C ILE A 800 -13.43 18.82 1.56
N LYS A 801 -14.75 18.85 1.69
CA LYS A 801 -15.74 18.21 0.83
C LYS A 801 -16.55 19.31 0.13
N VAL A 802 -16.22 19.62 -1.13
CA VAL A 802 -16.93 20.66 -1.92
C VAL A 802 -18.38 20.23 -2.22
N ASP A 803 -19.31 20.51 -1.30
CA ASP A 803 -20.73 20.11 -1.31
C ASP A 803 -21.70 21.21 -0.81
N GLY A 804 -21.13 22.36 -0.46
CA GLY A 804 -21.75 23.56 0.04
C GLY A 804 -22.17 23.49 1.51
N ASP A 805 -21.72 22.48 2.24
CA ASP A 805 -21.64 22.51 3.70
C ASP A 805 -20.34 23.18 4.16
N ILE A 806 -20.31 23.71 5.38
CA ILE A 806 -19.12 24.39 5.93
C ILE A 806 -18.63 23.75 7.22
N GLU A 807 -19.29 22.69 7.70
CA GLU A 807 -18.92 21.99 8.93
C GLU A 807 -17.47 21.50 8.89
N ASP A 808 -17.00 21.02 7.74
CA ASP A 808 -15.62 20.59 7.50
C ASP A 808 -14.59 21.74 7.57
N TRP A 809 -14.92 22.92 7.03
CA TRP A 809 -14.09 24.12 7.20
C TRP A 809 -13.99 24.58 8.66
N GLU A 810 -15.08 24.43 9.42
CA GLU A 810 -15.12 24.76 10.86
C GLU A 810 -14.34 23.73 11.69
N GLU A 811 -14.46 22.43 11.36
CA GLU A 811 -13.72 21.33 11.99
C GLU A 811 -12.21 21.43 11.72
N ALA A 812 -11.82 21.81 10.50
CA ALA A 812 -10.43 22.04 10.13
C ALA A 812 -9.88 23.39 10.64
N GLU A 813 -10.66 24.16 11.41
CA GLU A 813 -10.28 25.45 12.00
C GLU A 813 -9.72 26.46 10.97
N ILE A 814 -10.27 26.47 9.74
CA ILE A 814 -9.76 27.33 8.66
C ILE A 814 -10.24 28.77 8.83
N GLU A 815 -9.32 29.64 9.23
CA GLU A 815 -9.57 31.07 9.38
C GLU A 815 -9.68 31.78 8.02
N PRO A 816 -10.61 32.75 7.88
CA PRO A 816 -10.77 33.50 6.64
C PRO A 816 -9.57 34.43 6.41
N LEU A 817 -8.99 34.36 5.20
CA LEU A 817 -7.96 35.29 4.74
C LEU A 817 -8.48 36.74 4.65
N TYR A 818 -9.78 36.89 4.39
CA TYR A 818 -10.50 38.14 4.35
C TYR A 818 -11.87 37.99 5.02
N GLN A 819 -12.26 38.99 5.80
CA GLN A 819 -13.62 39.08 6.33
C GLN A 819 -14.11 40.54 6.42
N ASN A 820 -15.36 40.78 6.05
CA ASN A 820 -16.02 42.08 6.18
C ASN A 820 -17.47 41.94 6.67
N VAL A 821 -17.93 42.97 7.39
CA VAL A 821 -19.28 43.08 7.95
C VAL A 821 -19.99 44.28 7.31
N GLY A 822 -20.66 44.10 6.17
CA GLY A 822 -21.41 45.21 5.56
C GLY A 822 -21.67 45.11 4.06
N GLU A 823 -20.83 44.40 3.32
CA GLU A 823 -20.89 44.27 1.85
C GLU A 823 -21.55 42.96 1.40
N ASN A 824 -21.79 42.78 0.09
CA ASN A 824 -22.37 41.52 -0.41
C ASN A 824 -21.35 40.39 -0.26
N PHE A 825 -20.09 40.61 -0.66
CA PHE A 825 -19.00 39.70 -0.38
C PHE A 825 -18.61 39.80 1.10
N LYS A 826 -18.53 38.67 1.79
CA LYS A 826 -18.29 38.62 3.24
C LYS A 826 -16.91 38.08 3.58
N SER A 827 -16.49 36.98 2.98
CA SER A 827 -15.21 36.35 3.31
C SER A 827 -14.63 35.53 2.18
N LEU A 828 -13.30 35.38 2.23
CA LEU A 828 -12.51 34.43 1.45
C LEU A 828 -11.75 33.55 2.44
N SER A 829 -11.90 32.24 2.32
CA SER A 829 -11.08 31.24 3.03
C SER A 829 -10.39 30.36 1.99
N MET A 830 -9.17 29.92 2.29
CA MET A 830 -8.40 29.02 1.43
C MET A 830 -7.65 28.00 2.28
N THR A 831 -7.55 26.78 1.78
CA THR A 831 -6.72 25.70 2.34
C THR A 831 -6.25 24.79 1.20
N SER A 832 -5.45 23.77 1.49
CA SER A 832 -4.96 22.83 0.49
C SER A 832 -4.60 21.49 1.10
N ASP A 833 -4.49 20.48 0.23
CA ASP A 833 -4.00 19.14 0.57
C ASP A 833 -3.00 18.63 -0.50
N GLU A 834 -2.67 17.35 -0.47
CA GLU A 834 -1.74 16.70 -1.39
C GLU A 834 -2.22 16.66 -2.86
N LYS A 835 -3.47 17.08 -3.16
CA LYS A 835 -4.06 17.04 -4.52
C LYS A 835 -4.61 18.40 -4.98
N TYR A 836 -5.23 19.18 -4.09
CA TYR A 836 -6.03 20.35 -4.43
C TYR A 836 -5.70 21.60 -3.61
N ILE A 837 -6.02 22.75 -4.20
CA ILE A 837 -6.26 24.02 -3.48
C ILE A 837 -7.77 24.20 -3.35
N TYR A 838 -8.24 24.54 -2.15
CA TYR A 838 -9.64 24.79 -1.83
C TYR A 838 -9.91 26.28 -1.59
N PHE A 839 -11.12 26.71 -1.95
CA PHE A 839 -11.59 28.08 -1.76
C PHE A 839 -13.02 28.07 -1.24
N ARG A 840 -13.30 28.91 -0.24
CA ARG A 840 -14.66 29.22 0.21
C ARG A 840 -14.91 30.71 0.10
N LEU A 841 -15.97 31.08 -0.60
CA LEU A 841 -16.42 32.47 -0.76
C LEU A 841 -17.81 32.61 -0.15
N ASP A 842 -17.94 33.46 0.86
CA ASP A 842 -19.20 33.72 1.54
C ASP A 842 -19.83 35.03 1.06
N TYR A 843 -21.14 35.01 0.85
CA TYR A 843 -21.90 36.17 0.41
C TYR A 843 -23.11 36.45 1.32
N LYS A 844 -23.70 37.64 1.18
CA LYS A 844 -25.03 37.95 1.73
C LYS A 844 -26.14 37.38 0.88
N ASN A 845 -26.00 37.47 -0.44
CA ASN A 845 -26.94 36.95 -1.41
C ASN A 845 -26.19 36.41 -2.62
N MET A 846 -26.08 35.08 -2.71
CA MET A 846 -25.48 34.39 -3.85
C MET A 846 -26.23 33.10 -4.15
N SER A 847 -26.76 33.02 -5.36
CA SER A 847 -27.34 31.82 -5.97
C SER A 847 -26.68 31.58 -7.31
N LYS A 848 -26.96 30.44 -7.95
CA LYS A 848 -26.46 30.15 -9.31
C LYS A 848 -26.87 31.22 -10.32
N GLU A 849 -28.13 31.66 -10.24
CA GLU A 849 -28.67 32.70 -11.11
C GLU A 849 -28.08 34.07 -10.80
N GLN A 850 -27.75 34.34 -9.53
CA GLN A 850 -27.07 35.56 -9.14
C GLN A 850 -25.63 35.58 -9.67
N LEU A 851 -24.92 34.45 -9.66
CA LEU A 851 -23.55 34.34 -10.16
C LEU A 851 -23.44 34.65 -11.67
N GLU A 852 -24.50 34.41 -12.43
CA GLU A 852 -24.57 34.81 -13.85
C GLU A 852 -24.69 36.33 -14.03
N GLN A 853 -25.31 37.02 -13.07
CA GLN A 853 -25.54 38.48 -13.11
C GLN A 853 -24.36 39.25 -12.51
N GLU A 854 -24.01 38.92 -11.27
CA GLU A 854 -22.90 39.48 -10.50
C GLU A 854 -21.80 38.44 -10.37
N LYS A 855 -20.90 38.46 -11.35
CA LYS A 855 -19.77 37.54 -11.47
C LYS A 855 -18.69 37.90 -10.46
N THR A 856 -17.88 36.93 -10.07
CA THR A 856 -16.74 37.13 -9.17
C THR A 856 -15.49 36.60 -9.83
N MET A 857 -14.42 37.39 -9.91
CA MET A 857 -13.10 36.92 -10.30
C MET A 857 -12.12 36.97 -9.12
N LEU A 858 -11.36 35.90 -8.93
CA LEU A 858 -10.18 35.88 -8.07
C LEU A 858 -8.95 36.06 -8.97
N VAL A 859 -8.10 37.02 -8.62
CA VAL A 859 -6.89 37.37 -9.36
C VAL A 859 -5.66 36.99 -8.56
N PHE A 860 -4.72 36.27 -9.17
CA PHE A 860 -3.57 35.67 -8.48
C PHE A 860 -2.23 36.25 -8.96
N ASP A 861 -1.42 36.74 -8.02
CA ASP A 861 0.05 36.92 -8.17
C ASP A 861 0.70 35.71 -7.49
N THR A 862 1.14 34.75 -8.32
CA THR A 862 1.78 33.50 -7.88
C THR A 862 3.30 33.62 -7.96
N VAL A 863 3.80 34.13 -9.09
CA VAL A 863 5.23 34.33 -9.34
C VAL A 863 5.47 35.82 -9.49
N SER A 864 5.96 36.47 -8.43
CA SER A 864 6.13 37.92 -8.47
C SER A 864 7.10 38.39 -9.56
N GLY A 865 6.69 39.45 -10.26
CA GLY A 865 7.46 40.12 -11.31
C GLY A 865 7.14 39.68 -12.74
N GLN A 866 6.02 38.96 -12.95
CA GLN A 866 5.40 38.59 -14.22
C GLN A 866 3.88 38.78 -14.14
N GLY A 867 3.16 38.46 -15.22
CA GLY A 867 1.72 38.62 -15.32
C GLY A 867 1.29 39.99 -15.85
N SER A 868 -0.02 40.23 -15.91
CA SER A 868 -0.61 41.46 -16.44
C SER A 868 -0.90 42.49 -15.35
N THR A 869 -0.51 43.75 -15.59
CA THR A 869 -0.90 44.88 -14.73
C THR A 869 -2.19 45.57 -15.17
N GLN A 870 -2.73 45.21 -16.34
CA GLN A 870 -3.94 45.76 -16.94
C GLN A 870 -4.96 44.63 -17.17
N LEU A 871 -6.00 44.57 -16.35
CA LEU A 871 -7.00 43.49 -16.42
C LEU A 871 -8.24 43.85 -17.25
N SER A 872 -8.60 45.14 -17.30
CA SER A 872 -9.67 45.64 -18.16
C SER A 872 -9.42 47.10 -18.52
N VAL A 873 -9.69 47.50 -19.76
CA VAL A 873 -9.48 48.88 -20.24
C VAL A 873 -10.71 49.76 -20.01
N GLU A 874 -11.92 49.23 -20.25
CA GLU A 874 -13.18 49.95 -20.07
C GLU A 874 -14.23 49.03 -19.40
N PRO A 875 -14.56 49.24 -18.12
CA PRO A 875 -13.95 50.18 -17.18
C PRO A 875 -12.50 49.81 -16.87
N GLU A 876 -11.69 50.82 -16.51
CA GLU A 876 -10.27 50.62 -16.21
C GLU A 876 -10.11 49.84 -14.90
N LEU A 877 -9.39 48.71 -14.96
CA LEU A 877 -8.99 47.90 -13.83
C LEU A 877 -7.50 47.58 -13.96
N LYS A 878 -6.69 48.18 -13.08
CA LYS A 878 -5.24 48.02 -13.03
C LYS A 878 -4.77 47.45 -11.69
N THR A 879 -3.63 46.81 -11.68
CA THR A 879 -2.98 46.26 -10.48
C THR A 879 -1.57 46.82 -10.30
N SER A 880 -1.07 46.82 -9.05
CA SER A 880 0.29 47.30 -8.75
C SER A 880 1.43 46.37 -9.12
N ALA A 881 1.11 45.12 -9.39
CA ALA A 881 2.00 44.07 -9.83
C ALA A 881 1.22 43.14 -10.77
N GLY A 882 1.92 42.37 -11.59
CA GLY A 882 1.27 41.53 -12.59
C GLY A 882 0.48 40.38 -11.97
N ILE A 883 -0.62 40.04 -12.63
CA ILE A 883 -1.50 38.92 -12.30
C ILE A 883 -1.21 37.78 -13.28
N ASP A 884 -0.92 36.60 -12.73
CA ASP A 884 -0.60 35.39 -13.48
C ASP A 884 -1.85 34.62 -13.88
N PHE A 885 -2.84 34.54 -12.98
CA PHE A 885 -4.06 33.76 -13.19
C PHE A 885 -5.31 34.53 -12.80
N ILE A 886 -6.42 34.23 -13.50
CA ILE A 886 -7.75 34.70 -13.15
C ILE A 886 -8.68 33.50 -13.06
N LEU A 887 -9.21 33.24 -11.86
CA LEU A 887 -10.34 32.33 -11.64
C LEU A 887 -11.62 33.16 -11.75
N ASN A 888 -12.32 33.04 -12.87
CA ASN A 888 -13.54 33.78 -13.14
C ASN A 888 -14.76 32.89 -12.86
N LEU A 889 -15.53 33.20 -11.83
CA LEU A 889 -16.80 32.56 -11.47
C LEU A 889 -17.94 33.33 -12.16
N ALA A 890 -18.44 32.75 -13.25
CA ALA A 890 -19.33 33.41 -14.20
C ALA A 890 -20.63 32.64 -14.48
N GLY A 891 -21.01 31.76 -13.56
CA GLY A 891 -22.16 30.84 -13.70
C GLY A 891 -21.73 29.39 -13.92
N VAL A 892 -22.70 28.47 -13.98
CA VAL A 892 -22.43 27.02 -13.90
C VAL A 892 -21.68 26.44 -15.10
N ASN A 893 -21.73 27.11 -16.27
CA ASN A 893 -21.14 26.60 -17.52
C ASN A 893 -20.00 27.48 -18.06
N GLN A 894 -19.73 28.62 -17.42
CA GLN A 894 -18.74 29.59 -17.93
C GLN A 894 -17.58 29.83 -16.96
N SER A 895 -17.68 29.32 -15.74
CA SER A 895 -16.65 29.50 -14.71
C SER A 895 -15.37 28.76 -15.10
N ARG A 896 -14.22 29.43 -14.99
CA ARG A 896 -12.93 28.90 -15.47
C ARG A 896 -11.72 29.56 -14.83
N LEU A 897 -10.60 28.84 -14.82
CA LEU A 897 -9.27 29.39 -14.58
C LEU A 897 -8.58 29.70 -15.91
N THR A 898 -8.01 30.90 -16.01
CA THR A 898 -7.22 31.36 -17.16
C THR A 898 -5.83 31.79 -16.71
N VAL A 899 -4.86 31.69 -17.61
CA VAL A 899 -3.45 32.01 -17.38
C VAL A 899 -3.03 33.17 -18.27
N GLN A 900 -2.18 34.06 -17.75
CA GLN A 900 -1.65 35.16 -18.54
C GLN A 900 -0.81 34.61 -19.69
N SER A 901 -0.98 35.16 -20.91
CA SER A 901 -0.47 34.55 -22.14
C SER A 901 1.05 34.35 -22.21
N HIS A 902 1.84 35.12 -21.46
CA HIS A 902 3.29 34.93 -21.33
C HIS A 902 3.65 33.77 -20.40
N TYR A 903 2.77 33.40 -19.47
CA TYR A 903 2.94 32.31 -18.54
C TYR A 903 2.14 31.04 -18.91
N ASP A 904 1.51 31.04 -20.09
CA ASP A 904 0.82 29.87 -20.63
C ASP A 904 1.81 28.80 -21.12
N SER A 905 1.94 27.72 -20.34
CA SER A 905 2.85 26.60 -20.62
C SER A 905 2.47 25.82 -21.87
N PHE A 906 1.17 25.63 -22.11
CA PHE A 906 0.65 24.99 -23.31
C PHE A 906 1.01 25.82 -24.55
N TYR A 907 0.72 27.13 -24.55
CA TYR A 907 1.07 27.98 -25.69
C TYR A 907 2.58 28.06 -25.90
N TYR A 908 3.37 28.19 -24.83
CA TYR A 908 4.82 28.21 -24.94
C TYR A 908 5.35 26.94 -25.61
N GLN A 909 4.96 25.77 -25.12
CA GLN A 909 5.42 24.48 -25.63
C GLN A 909 4.98 24.24 -27.09
N TYR A 910 3.67 24.34 -27.37
CA TYR A 910 3.14 23.93 -28.67
C TYR A 910 3.19 25.05 -29.71
N GLY A 911 3.17 26.32 -29.30
CA GLY A 911 3.17 27.47 -30.20
C GLY A 911 4.57 28.02 -30.48
N GLU A 912 5.40 28.18 -29.45
CA GLU A 912 6.73 28.77 -29.60
C GLU A 912 7.84 27.75 -29.82
N ASP A 913 7.93 26.74 -28.94
CA ASP A 913 9.02 25.75 -28.95
C ASP A 913 8.87 24.72 -30.08
N LEU A 914 7.69 24.08 -30.17
CA LEU A 914 7.43 23.03 -31.17
C LEU A 914 6.81 23.56 -32.48
N GLU A 915 6.33 24.81 -32.51
CA GLU A 915 5.70 25.46 -33.68
C GLU A 915 4.52 24.67 -34.30
N LEU A 916 3.77 23.91 -33.49
CA LEU A 916 2.64 23.08 -33.89
C LEU A 916 1.30 23.83 -33.94
N ILE A 917 1.20 24.96 -33.24
CA ILE A 917 0.06 25.88 -33.32
C ILE A 917 0.50 27.28 -33.77
N LYS A 918 -0.46 28.12 -34.14
CA LYS A 918 -0.18 29.46 -34.66
C LYS A 918 0.51 30.35 -33.61
N LYS A 919 1.70 30.87 -33.96
CA LYS A 919 2.40 31.89 -33.16
C LYS A 919 1.60 33.18 -33.00
N GLN A 920 1.67 33.72 -31.80
CA GLN A 920 1.06 34.96 -31.32
C GLN A 920 2.15 35.90 -30.83
N ASP A 921 2.37 37.00 -31.55
CA ASP A 921 3.45 37.95 -31.24
C ASP A 921 3.32 38.59 -29.86
N TYR A 922 2.11 38.68 -29.30
CA TYR A 922 1.89 39.30 -27.99
C TYR A 922 2.35 38.41 -26.83
N ALA A 923 2.40 37.08 -26.99
CA ALA A 923 2.65 36.16 -25.89
C ALA A 923 4.09 36.26 -25.35
N LYS A 924 5.05 36.71 -26.16
CA LYS A 924 6.43 36.99 -25.70
C LYS A 924 6.53 38.26 -24.83
N GLU A 925 5.52 39.12 -24.87
CA GLU A 925 5.50 40.38 -24.12
C GLU A 925 5.01 40.12 -22.70
N LYS A 926 5.87 40.39 -21.71
CA LYS A 926 5.67 39.98 -20.32
C LYS A 926 4.47 40.61 -19.61
N ASP A 927 4.08 41.83 -20.00
CA ASP A 927 2.98 42.60 -19.42
C ASP A 927 2.01 43.00 -20.54
N ASN A 928 1.25 42.01 -21.00
CA ASN A 928 0.13 42.18 -21.93
C ASN A 928 -1.18 41.82 -21.23
N ASP A 929 -2.30 42.33 -21.74
CA ASP A 929 -3.64 42.22 -21.17
C ASP A 929 -4.42 40.96 -21.62
N ILE A 930 -3.74 39.96 -22.18
CA ILE A 930 -4.37 38.76 -22.74
C ILE A 930 -4.16 37.57 -21.81
N PHE A 931 -5.29 36.94 -21.46
CA PHE A 931 -5.34 35.69 -20.71
C PHE A 931 -5.84 34.57 -21.62
N HIS A 932 -5.15 33.44 -21.61
CA HIS A 932 -5.53 32.26 -22.38
C HIS A 932 -6.31 31.27 -21.49
N PRO A 933 -7.24 30.51 -22.07
CA PRO A 933 -7.74 29.30 -21.42
C PRO A 933 -6.61 28.29 -21.22
N ILE A 934 -6.63 27.58 -20.10
CA ILE A 934 -5.64 26.54 -19.80
C ILE A 934 -6.02 25.28 -20.58
N ARG A 935 -5.06 24.70 -21.31
CA ARG A 935 -5.29 23.57 -22.22
C ARG A 935 -4.30 22.43 -22.02
N LEU A 936 -4.74 21.24 -22.41
CA LEU A 936 -3.89 20.08 -22.64
C LEU A 936 -3.95 19.68 -24.10
N ALA A 937 -2.83 19.23 -24.65
CA ALA A 937 -2.75 18.66 -25.99
C ALA A 937 -3.31 17.23 -25.98
N LEU A 938 -4.06 16.89 -27.03
CA LEU A 938 -4.64 15.55 -27.21
C LEU A 938 -4.02 14.80 -28.38
N ASN A 939 -3.73 15.53 -29.48
CA ASN A 939 -3.01 14.95 -30.60
C ASN A 939 -2.34 16.05 -31.43
N LYS A 940 -1.28 15.70 -32.17
CA LYS A 940 -0.64 16.57 -33.15
C LYS A 940 -1.51 16.67 -34.41
N GLU A 941 -1.06 17.43 -35.41
CA GLU A 941 -1.66 17.33 -36.74
C GLU A 941 -1.44 15.90 -37.28
N LEU A 942 -2.51 15.26 -37.73
CA LEU A 942 -2.50 13.87 -38.21
C LEU A 942 -2.92 13.81 -39.67
N THR A 943 -2.35 12.89 -40.44
CA THR A 943 -2.85 12.57 -41.79
C THR A 943 -3.28 11.11 -41.84
N ILE A 944 -4.58 10.87 -41.94
CA ILE A 944 -5.17 9.52 -42.02
C ILE A 944 -4.93 8.96 -43.43
N PRO A 945 -4.05 7.94 -43.61
CA PRO A 945 -3.59 7.54 -44.93
C PRO A 945 -4.70 6.97 -45.81
N SER A 946 -5.49 6.02 -45.28
CA SER A 946 -6.60 5.38 -46.00
C SER A 946 -7.68 6.37 -46.47
N GLN A 947 -7.86 7.49 -45.77
CA GLN A 947 -8.87 8.51 -46.07
C GLN A 947 -8.31 9.72 -46.85
N ASN A 948 -6.99 9.84 -46.97
CA ASN A 948 -6.30 11.02 -47.49
C ASN A 948 -6.84 12.33 -46.86
N LYS A 949 -6.98 12.31 -45.54
CA LYS A 949 -7.59 13.38 -44.74
C LYS A 949 -6.62 13.84 -43.66
N THR A 950 -6.28 15.13 -43.66
CA THR A 950 -5.49 15.76 -42.59
C THR A 950 -6.42 16.34 -41.53
N LEU A 951 -6.20 15.97 -40.28
CA LEU A 951 -6.86 16.48 -39.09
C LEU A 951 -5.92 17.49 -38.41
N PRO A 952 -6.42 18.65 -37.97
CA PRO A 952 -5.59 19.64 -37.30
C PRO A 952 -5.16 19.15 -35.90
N PHE A 953 -4.18 19.84 -35.31
CA PHE A 953 -3.81 19.68 -33.90
C PHE A 953 -5.05 19.70 -32.99
N ASP A 954 -5.17 18.73 -32.09
CA ASP A 954 -6.27 18.60 -31.14
C ASP A 954 -5.83 18.96 -29.71
N SER A 955 -6.68 19.70 -29.01
CA SER A 955 -6.50 20.10 -27.62
C SER A 955 -7.85 20.37 -26.99
N TYR A 956 -7.89 20.39 -25.66
CA TYR A 956 -9.10 20.78 -24.94
C TYR A 956 -8.79 21.73 -23.80
N GLU A 957 -9.79 22.53 -23.41
CA GLU A 957 -9.71 23.44 -22.28
C GLU A 957 -9.91 22.66 -20.98
N THR A 958 -8.84 22.55 -20.18
CA THR A 958 -8.87 21.94 -18.84
C THR A 958 -9.07 23.00 -17.73
N GLY A 959 -8.98 24.29 -18.07
CA GLY A 959 -9.29 25.39 -17.14
C GLY A 959 -10.78 25.60 -16.90
N LEU A 960 -11.68 25.00 -17.71
CA LEU A 960 -13.12 25.11 -17.54
C LEU A 960 -13.58 24.31 -16.32
N LEU A 961 -14.37 24.93 -15.45
CA LEU A 961 -14.81 24.30 -14.20
C LEU A 961 -16.12 23.54 -14.38
N THR A 962 -16.21 22.39 -13.73
CA THR A 962 -17.41 21.56 -13.66
C THR A 962 -18.18 21.91 -12.39
N TYR A 963 -19.42 22.34 -12.56
CA TYR A 963 -20.35 22.53 -11.46
C TYR A 963 -20.88 21.17 -10.95
N GLY A 964 -20.82 20.90 -9.65
CA GLY A 964 -21.39 19.69 -9.07
C GLY A 964 -21.01 19.45 -7.61
N ASN A 965 -21.36 18.28 -7.08
CA ASN A 965 -21.02 17.86 -5.73
C ASN A 965 -19.78 16.96 -5.75
N ALA A 966 -18.76 17.33 -4.99
CA ALA A 966 -17.48 16.63 -4.90
C ALA A 966 -17.34 15.74 -3.65
N ASN A 967 -18.37 15.65 -2.81
CA ASN A 967 -18.37 14.79 -1.63
C ASN A 967 -18.66 13.33 -2.04
N PRO A 968 -17.70 12.39 -1.89
CA PRO A 968 -17.89 10.99 -2.28
C PRO A 968 -18.98 10.25 -1.48
N GLU A 969 -19.40 10.77 -0.34
CA GLU A 969 -20.49 10.21 0.47
C GLU A 969 -21.87 10.63 -0.06
N SER A 970 -21.93 11.60 -0.99
CA SER A 970 -23.19 12.09 -1.55
C SER A 970 -23.74 11.19 -2.66
N LYS A 971 -25.08 11.19 -2.80
CA LYS A 971 -25.77 10.49 -3.89
C LYS A 971 -25.64 11.16 -5.25
N ASP A 972 -25.35 12.45 -5.27
CA ASP A 972 -25.10 13.25 -6.48
C ASP A 972 -23.62 13.55 -6.68
N TYR A 973 -22.74 12.76 -6.04
CA TYR A 973 -21.30 12.85 -6.21
C TYR A 973 -20.91 12.73 -7.68
N ASN A 974 -20.04 13.64 -8.11
CA ASN A 974 -19.34 13.58 -9.38
C ASN A 974 -17.87 13.99 -9.12
N SER A 975 -16.96 13.05 -9.33
CA SER A 975 -15.52 13.24 -9.09
C SER A 975 -14.89 14.33 -9.96
N LEU A 976 -15.51 14.73 -11.08
CA LEU A 976 -15.05 15.84 -11.92
C LEU A 976 -15.47 17.23 -11.40
N SER A 977 -16.34 17.30 -10.38
CA SER A 977 -16.85 18.57 -9.87
C SER A 977 -15.72 19.41 -9.26
N ASP A 978 -15.62 20.66 -9.68
CA ASP A 978 -14.65 21.63 -9.15
C ASP A 978 -15.31 22.61 -8.19
N PHE A 979 -16.59 22.94 -8.38
CA PHE A 979 -17.25 23.95 -7.56
C PHE A 979 -18.76 23.74 -7.40
N ILE A 980 -19.28 24.29 -6.31
CA ILE A 980 -20.71 24.28 -5.99
C ILE A 980 -21.15 25.63 -5.42
N VAL A 981 -22.43 25.95 -5.58
CA VAL A 981 -23.07 27.16 -5.03
C VAL A 981 -24.28 26.74 -4.20
N LYS A 982 -24.24 27.00 -2.89
CA LYS A 982 -25.29 26.63 -1.92
C LYS A 982 -25.32 27.64 -0.78
N ASP A 983 -26.53 28.03 -0.34
CA ASP A 983 -26.74 28.87 0.84
C ASP A 983 -25.90 30.16 0.92
N ASN A 984 -25.66 30.82 -0.22
CA ASN A 984 -24.81 32.01 -0.38
C ASN A 984 -23.31 31.77 -0.24
N ILE A 985 -22.88 30.51 -0.35
CA ILE A 985 -21.50 30.09 -0.33
C ILE A 985 -21.15 29.53 -1.71
N ILE A 986 -19.93 29.81 -2.14
CA ILE A 986 -19.30 29.11 -3.25
C ILE A 986 -18.09 28.38 -2.68
N GLU A 987 -18.07 27.06 -2.83
CA GLU A 987 -16.91 26.24 -2.55
C GLU A 987 -16.29 25.75 -3.84
N ILE A 988 -14.96 25.70 -3.87
CA ILE A 988 -14.17 25.35 -5.05
C ILE A 988 -13.00 24.47 -4.61
N ARG A 989 -12.64 23.48 -5.42
CA ARG A 989 -11.36 22.75 -5.38
C ARG A 989 -10.71 22.78 -6.76
N LEU A 990 -9.41 23.02 -6.83
CA LEU A 990 -8.66 23.06 -8.09
C LEU A 990 -7.33 22.30 -7.95
N PRO A 991 -6.96 21.42 -8.91
CA PRO A 991 -5.67 20.73 -8.86
C PRO A 991 -4.50 21.72 -8.90
N TRP A 992 -3.44 21.42 -8.15
CA TRP A 992 -2.20 22.21 -8.13
C TRP A 992 -1.63 22.48 -9.53
N ALA A 993 -1.67 21.49 -10.42
CA ALA A 993 -1.15 21.59 -11.78
C ALA A 993 -1.82 22.68 -12.64
N LEU A 994 -3.08 23.06 -12.35
CA LEU A 994 -3.74 24.16 -13.07
C LEU A 994 -3.06 25.53 -12.81
N PHE A 995 -2.31 25.68 -11.72
CA PHE A 995 -1.55 26.89 -11.39
C PHE A 995 -0.09 26.81 -11.86
N ASN A 996 0.26 25.89 -12.76
CA ASN A 996 1.65 25.60 -13.15
C ASN A 996 2.56 25.22 -11.96
N VAL A 997 1.99 24.56 -10.93
CA VAL A 997 2.77 24.00 -9.83
C VAL A 997 3.40 22.68 -10.29
N LYS A 998 4.73 22.57 -10.17
CA LYS A 998 5.49 21.35 -10.52
C LYS A 998 5.56 20.35 -9.37
N ASP A 999 5.59 20.86 -8.14
CA ASP A 999 5.61 20.07 -6.90
C ASP A 999 5.13 20.92 -5.71
N PRO A 1000 3.90 20.72 -5.21
CA PRO A 1000 3.38 21.47 -4.08
C PRO A 1000 4.11 21.14 -2.77
N SER A 1001 4.64 19.92 -2.61
CA SER A 1001 5.31 19.45 -1.38
C SER A 1001 6.56 20.26 -1.04
N THR A 1002 7.22 20.81 -2.06
CA THR A 1002 8.41 21.66 -1.91
C THR A 1002 8.19 23.09 -2.38
N LYS A 1003 6.94 23.47 -2.68
CA LYS A 1003 6.52 24.77 -3.25
C LYS A 1003 7.21 25.15 -4.56
N GLU A 1004 7.32 24.19 -5.46
CA GLU A 1004 7.91 24.39 -6.79
C GLU A 1004 6.85 24.74 -7.83
N MET A 1005 7.06 25.83 -8.54
CA MET A 1005 6.27 26.22 -9.71
C MET A 1005 7.15 26.29 -10.95
N MET A 1006 6.51 26.34 -12.12
CA MET A 1006 7.20 26.72 -13.34
C MET A 1006 7.82 28.13 -13.20
N GLY A 1007 8.97 28.30 -13.84
CA GLY A 1007 9.71 29.56 -13.88
C GLY A 1007 9.41 30.36 -15.14
N ASP A 1008 10.33 31.26 -15.48
CA ASP A 1008 10.28 32.03 -16.73
C ASP A 1008 10.66 31.14 -17.92
N MET A 1009 9.65 30.54 -18.56
CA MET A 1009 9.83 29.60 -19.69
C MET A 1009 10.51 30.26 -20.89
N TRP A 1010 10.26 31.54 -21.14
CA TRP A 1010 10.88 32.30 -22.23
C TRP A 1010 12.39 32.50 -22.04
N LYS A 1011 12.90 32.31 -20.82
CA LYS A 1011 14.33 32.39 -20.50
C LYS A 1011 15.01 31.04 -20.45
N SER A 1012 14.36 30.03 -19.88
CA SER A 1012 15.00 28.75 -19.51
C SER A 1012 14.32 27.51 -20.08
N GLY A 1013 13.33 27.64 -20.95
CA GLY A 1013 12.57 26.51 -21.49
C GLY A 1013 11.45 26.03 -20.57
N ILE A 1014 10.72 24.99 -21.00
CA ILE A 1014 9.62 24.39 -20.23
C ILE A 1014 10.07 23.86 -18.86
N GLU A 1015 11.35 23.49 -18.74
CA GLU A 1015 11.96 23.04 -17.49
C GLU A 1015 12.26 24.15 -16.48
N ALA A 1016 11.98 25.41 -16.82
CA ALA A 1016 12.14 26.52 -15.89
C ALA A 1016 11.38 26.23 -14.60
N SER A 1017 12.04 26.40 -13.45
CA SER A 1017 11.38 26.26 -12.15
C SER A 1017 11.76 27.38 -11.18
N LYS A 1018 10.89 27.59 -10.19
CA LYS A 1018 11.05 28.59 -9.14
C LYS A 1018 10.34 28.15 -7.87
N LYS A 1019 10.97 28.38 -6.72
CA LYS A 1019 10.32 28.23 -5.41
C LYS A 1019 9.50 29.49 -5.08
N VAL A 1020 8.28 29.27 -4.61
CA VAL A 1020 7.39 30.32 -4.12
C VAL A 1020 7.10 30.10 -2.65
N GLU A 1021 6.79 31.17 -1.91
CA GLU A 1021 6.45 31.06 -0.49
C GLU A 1021 4.93 31.11 -0.27
N GLU A 1022 4.22 31.91 -1.07
CA GLU A 1022 2.79 32.20 -0.90
C GLU A 1022 2.15 32.53 -2.26
N PHE A 1023 0.84 32.33 -2.38
CA PHE A 1023 0.01 32.95 -3.42
C PHE A 1023 -0.60 34.23 -2.88
N LYS A 1024 -0.66 35.28 -3.71
CA LYS A 1024 -1.39 36.50 -3.37
C LYS A 1024 -2.68 36.58 -4.17
N VAL A 1025 -3.80 36.71 -3.48
CA VAL A 1025 -5.13 36.71 -4.07
C VAL A 1025 -5.88 38.02 -3.81
N GLY A 1026 -6.51 38.55 -4.85
CA GLY A 1026 -7.50 39.61 -4.78
C GLY A 1026 -8.84 39.15 -5.35
N VAL A 1027 -9.94 39.77 -4.95
CA VAL A 1027 -11.30 39.47 -5.40
C VAL A 1027 -11.89 40.70 -6.06
N VAL A 1028 -12.55 40.51 -7.20
CA VAL A 1028 -13.26 41.56 -7.93
C VAL A 1028 -14.64 41.05 -8.33
N MET A 1029 -15.69 41.75 -7.90
CA MET A 1029 -17.07 41.49 -8.32
C MET A 1029 -17.48 42.44 -9.43
N TYR A 1030 -18.16 41.93 -10.45
CA TYR A 1030 -18.51 42.71 -11.63
C TYR A 1030 -19.80 42.24 -12.31
N GLU A 1031 -20.40 43.13 -13.08
CA GLU A 1031 -21.39 42.78 -14.11
C GLU A 1031 -20.73 42.85 -15.48
N GLY A 1032 -21.05 41.92 -16.36
CA GLY A 1032 -20.45 41.85 -17.68
C GLY A 1032 -20.82 40.58 -18.43
N ASP A 1033 -20.26 40.46 -19.64
CA ASP A 1033 -20.41 39.29 -20.50
C ASP A 1033 -19.11 38.49 -20.53
N VAL A 1034 -19.23 37.17 -20.66
CA VAL A 1034 -18.10 36.24 -20.75
C VAL A 1034 -18.31 35.37 -21.98
N GLU A 1035 -17.33 35.37 -22.89
CA GLU A 1035 -17.28 34.51 -24.07
C GLU A 1035 -15.91 33.83 -24.09
N GLU A 1036 -15.88 32.51 -23.86
CA GLU A 1036 -14.64 31.75 -23.63
C GLU A 1036 -13.77 32.38 -22.52
N SER A 1037 -12.52 32.74 -22.80
CA SER A 1037 -11.62 33.48 -21.88
C SER A 1037 -11.84 34.98 -21.86
N ASP A 1038 -12.58 35.55 -22.82
CA ASP A 1038 -12.72 36.99 -22.94
C ASP A 1038 -13.75 37.50 -21.93
N ILE A 1039 -13.31 38.43 -21.08
CA ILE A 1039 -14.14 39.05 -20.03
C ILE A 1039 -14.44 40.50 -20.43
N SER A 1040 -15.71 40.78 -20.70
CA SER A 1040 -16.19 42.14 -20.98
C SER A 1040 -16.88 42.71 -19.74
N ILE A 1041 -16.17 43.56 -19.00
CA ILE A 1041 -16.71 44.20 -17.79
C ILE A 1041 -17.58 45.40 -18.19
N THR A 1042 -18.81 45.46 -17.67
CA THR A 1042 -19.72 46.61 -17.84
C THR A 1042 -19.74 47.50 -16.60
N SER A 1043 -19.68 46.91 -15.40
CA SER A 1043 -19.56 47.67 -14.15
C SER A 1043 -18.84 46.86 -13.06
N LEU A 1044 -17.99 47.53 -12.30
CA LEU A 1044 -17.37 46.98 -11.09
C LEU A 1044 -18.32 47.20 -9.91
N LYS A 1045 -18.55 46.15 -9.11
CA LYS A 1045 -19.45 46.19 -7.95
C LYS A 1045 -18.71 46.30 -6.63
N ASP A 1046 -17.70 45.46 -6.45
CA ASP A 1046 -16.97 45.33 -5.20
C ASP A 1046 -15.57 44.79 -5.45
N THR A 1047 -14.63 45.08 -4.55
CA THR A 1047 -13.24 44.62 -4.63
C THR A 1047 -12.67 44.39 -3.24
N ALA A 1048 -11.97 43.27 -3.06
CA ALA A 1048 -11.22 42.96 -1.86
C ALA A 1048 -9.77 42.63 -2.26
N PRO A 1049 -8.76 43.46 -1.94
CA PRO A 1049 -8.83 44.71 -1.16
C PRO A 1049 -9.57 45.84 -1.89
N GLU A 1050 -9.95 46.89 -1.17
CA GLU A 1050 -10.64 48.06 -1.74
C GLU A 1050 -9.79 48.73 -2.84
N MET A 1051 -10.36 48.86 -4.03
CA MET A 1051 -9.76 49.56 -5.17
C MET A 1051 -9.70 51.08 -4.92
N LYS A 1052 -8.58 51.71 -5.26
CA LYS A 1052 -8.37 53.16 -5.14
C LYS A 1052 -7.93 53.74 -6.47
N ASP A 1053 -8.63 54.76 -6.96
CA ASP A 1053 -8.31 55.42 -8.24
C ASP A 1053 -8.13 54.45 -9.43
N ASN A 1054 -9.08 53.50 -9.60
CA ASN A 1054 -9.06 52.42 -10.59
C ASN A 1054 -7.90 51.41 -10.45
N PHE A 1055 -7.29 51.34 -9.27
CA PHE A 1055 -6.10 50.55 -9.02
C PHE A 1055 -6.26 49.63 -7.81
N LEU A 1056 -6.02 48.34 -8.01
CA LEU A 1056 -6.07 47.30 -7.00
C LEU A 1056 -4.66 47.07 -6.41
N PRO A 1057 -4.44 47.35 -5.11
CA PRO A 1057 -3.12 47.29 -4.50
C PRO A 1057 -2.69 45.85 -4.18
N VAL A 1058 -1.84 45.24 -5.01
CA VAL A 1058 -1.34 43.84 -4.84
C VAL A 1058 -0.59 43.64 -3.53
N ASN A 1059 0.03 44.69 -2.98
CA ASN A 1059 0.66 44.62 -1.66
C ASN A 1059 -0.33 44.47 -0.48
N GLN A 1060 -1.64 44.61 -0.73
CA GLN A 1060 -2.72 44.36 0.22
C GLN A 1060 -3.54 43.12 -0.16
N PHE A 1061 -3.11 42.34 -1.15
CA PHE A 1061 -3.72 41.05 -1.45
C PHE A 1061 -3.57 40.11 -0.27
N TYR A 1062 -4.52 39.20 -0.16
CA TYR A 1062 -4.51 38.19 0.87
C TYR A 1062 -3.50 37.12 0.51
N LYS A 1063 -2.76 36.65 1.50
CA LYS A 1063 -1.65 35.71 1.32
C LYS A 1063 -2.13 34.32 1.69
N PHE A 1064 -2.05 33.40 0.75
CA PHE A 1064 -2.26 31.99 0.97
C PHE A 1064 -0.89 31.30 1.03
N ASP A 1065 -0.59 30.73 2.19
CA ASP A 1065 0.60 29.94 2.46
C ASP A 1065 0.16 28.51 2.80
N TRP A 1066 0.98 27.52 2.49
CA TRP A 1066 0.75 26.11 2.80
C TRP A 1066 2.03 25.47 3.34
N GLU A 1067 1.88 24.38 4.09
CA GLU A 1067 3.02 23.67 4.67
C GLU A 1067 3.75 22.82 3.64
N LYS A 1068 5.06 22.67 3.82
CA LYS A 1068 5.86 21.72 3.03
C LYS A 1068 5.71 20.33 3.64
N TRP A 1069 5.78 19.30 2.81
CA TRP A 1069 5.80 17.91 3.28
C TRP A 1069 6.88 17.10 2.58
N SER A 1070 7.40 16.10 3.30
CA SER A 1070 8.35 15.12 2.74
C SER A 1070 7.64 13.83 2.38
N GLU A 1071 6.69 13.40 3.20
CA GLU A 1071 5.78 12.27 2.99
C GLU A 1071 4.33 12.79 2.88
N PRO A 1072 3.51 12.28 1.95
CA PRO A 1072 2.12 12.68 1.84
C PRO A 1072 1.26 11.99 2.90
N ASN A 1073 0.20 12.65 3.37
CA ASN A 1073 -0.89 11.98 4.06
C ASN A 1073 -1.93 11.51 3.02
N TYR A 1074 -2.48 10.32 3.24
CA TYR A 1074 -3.51 9.76 2.36
C TYR A 1074 -4.30 8.65 3.06
N HIS A 1075 -5.47 8.34 2.52
CA HIS A 1075 -6.27 7.19 2.90
C HIS A 1075 -6.84 6.48 1.67
N GLU A 1076 -7.15 5.19 1.83
CA GLU A 1076 -7.73 4.36 0.76
C GLU A 1076 -9.24 4.55 0.66
N ARG A 1077 -9.76 4.69 -0.55
CA ARG A 1077 -11.21 4.66 -0.82
C ARG A 1077 -11.54 3.85 -2.07
N LEU A 1078 -12.52 2.95 -1.98
CA LEU A 1078 -13.08 2.29 -3.15
C LEU A 1078 -13.93 3.28 -3.95
N LYS A 1079 -13.63 3.43 -5.24
CA LYS A 1079 -14.32 4.36 -6.15
C LYS A 1079 -15.72 3.87 -6.50
N GLN A 1080 -16.57 4.74 -7.06
CA GLN A 1080 -17.86 4.32 -7.63
C GLN A 1080 -17.70 3.23 -8.70
N SER A 1081 -16.59 3.27 -9.46
CA SER A 1081 -16.25 2.27 -10.49
C SER A 1081 -16.10 0.85 -9.92
N TYR A 1082 -15.54 0.71 -8.71
CA TYR A 1082 -15.43 -0.59 -8.03
C TYR A 1082 -16.79 -1.28 -7.88
N TYR A 1083 -17.80 -0.57 -7.39
CA TYR A 1083 -19.13 -1.15 -7.17
C TYR A 1083 -19.85 -1.48 -8.49
N ILE A 1084 -19.64 -0.68 -9.53
CA ILE A 1084 -20.17 -0.96 -10.86
C ILE A 1084 -19.52 -2.23 -11.44
N MET A 1085 -18.21 -2.39 -11.28
CA MET A 1085 -17.50 -3.59 -11.71
C MET A 1085 -17.83 -4.82 -10.86
N GLN A 1086 -18.07 -4.65 -9.56
CA GLN A 1086 -18.59 -5.70 -8.69
C GLN A 1086 -19.91 -6.26 -9.22
N ASP A 1087 -20.83 -5.38 -9.61
CA ASP A 1087 -22.10 -5.76 -10.23
C ASP A 1087 -21.88 -6.46 -11.58
N GLU A 1088 -21.06 -5.91 -12.47
CA GLU A 1088 -20.80 -6.49 -13.79
C GLU A 1088 -20.14 -7.88 -13.69
N PHE A 1089 -19.09 -8.05 -12.89
CA PHE A 1089 -18.47 -9.35 -12.63
C PHE A 1089 -19.42 -10.34 -11.95
N GLY A 1090 -20.37 -9.84 -11.15
CA GLY A 1090 -21.43 -10.62 -10.51
C GLY A 1090 -22.41 -11.24 -11.51
N ARG A 1091 -22.59 -10.66 -12.71
CA ARG A 1091 -23.51 -11.17 -13.75
C ARG A 1091 -23.05 -12.49 -14.37
N TYR A 1092 -21.76 -12.80 -14.25
CA TYR A 1092 -21.14 -13.99 -14.83
C TYR A 1092 -20.84 -15.09 -13.80
N LYS A 1093 -21.42 -15.01 -12.59
CA LYS A 1093 -21.36 -16.13 -11.63
C LYS A 1093 -22.12 -17.33 -12.19
N LYS A 1094 -21.49 -18.51 -12.19
CA LYS A 1094 -22.13 -19.80 -12.49
C LYS A 1094 -23.09 -20.20 -11.36
#